data_AF-A0AA88IKG2-F1
#
_entry.id   AF-A0AA88IKG2-F1
#
_cell.length_a   1.000
_cell.length_b   1.000
_cell.length_c   1.000
_cell.angle_alpha   90.00
_cell.angle_beta   90.00
_cell.angle_gamma   90.00
#
_symmetry.space_group_name_H-M   'P 1'
#
loop_
_entity.id
_entity.type
_entity.pdbx_description
1 polymer ?
#
loop_
_entity_poly.entity_id
_entity_poly.type
_entity_poly.pdbx_seq_one_letter_code
_entity_poly.pdbx_strand_id
1 'polypeptide(L)'
;MHFLRASASLEKDYAERPDVPWLSDFYWQMSCELEDSLPCFKGISKEITRTHIHIELGRFQASINPETWKDYVSELPPLEDSEETKNQIRGHWNERLSAFQKLILIKGFMEEKVVFAATEFVIVSLGKQFVENPPVDLANLYNDMSPSTPLVFILSTGSDPMGAFQRFAKERGCLDRVESISLGQGQGPIAEKMIHSAMKTGNWVFLQNCHLAVSWMLAMEELIKTFAEPAANIQRLFLSSMPTKVFPVTNEPPKGLRANMRRAFTEISNSFFEEHLLGRPWRKLVFGICFFHAIIQERKKFGPLGWNIRYEFNDSDRECALLNLNLYCKDGTIPWDALIYITGEITYGGRVTDAWDQRCLRTILKGFFSPKTLGSGYTYSSSGIYYAPETDELEQYRKYIESLPIIDDPEVFGMHENANLAFQRQETMTLINTILDVTPRSSAQHGAKSNDEIVCDLAESILSKLPERLDMDEAVEILFVRDGNGRLNSLTIVLGQEADRFNNLLRVLRVSLVTLQKAIAGLVVMSEEMDSIYTSFLNNQVPAHWANSAYPSLKTLASWVKDLVLRIAFIQTWIARGQPKSFWISGFFFPQGFLTGVLQNHARLYNLPIDELNFRFQVLPAYRDQVAVCEALRSLPGSAQLPMDEELPDPKDGVLVHGMFMDASRWDDDNMVIEDALPRVMNAMLPVVHFEPQLNYVPEPDLYHAPLYKTSARAGTLSTTGHSTNFVVTVLLPSNRHSDYWISKASALLCQLDN
;
A
#
# COMPACT_ATOMS: atom_id res chain seq x y z
N MET A 1 -6.75 3.07 26.01
CA MET A 1 -7.08 1.81 25.30
C MET A 1 -7.93 2.05 24.05
N HIS A 2 -9.10 2.71 24.13
CA HIS A 2 -10.00 2.93 22.97
C HIS A 2 -9.36 3.66 21.77
N PHE A 3 -8.45 4.61 21.99
CA PHE A 3 -7.73 5.24 20.89
C PHE A 3 -6.80 4.27 20.14
N LEU A 4 -6.21 3.29 20.82
CA LEU A 4 -5.20 2.39 20.23
C LEU A 4 -5.80 1.10 19.70
N ARG A 5 -6.73 0.49 20.45
CA ARG A 5 -7.47 -0.68 20.00
C ARG A 5 -8.76 -0.17 19.38
N ALA A 6 -8.90 -0.27 18.06
CA ALA A 6 -10.25 -0.28 17.49
C ALA A 6 -11.04 -1.34 18.25
N SER A 7 -12.25 -1.01 18.71
CA SER A 7 -13.12 -1.95 19.39
C SER A 7 -13.45 -3.06 18.40
N ALA A 8 -12.70 -4.15 18.45
CA ALA A 8 -13.09 -5.43 17.86
C ALA A 8 -14.20 -6.02 18.73
N SER A 9 -15.35 -5.33 18.79
CA SER A 9 -16.59 -5.92 19.28
C SER A 9 -17.16 -6.71 18.10
N LEU A 10 -16.78 -7.99 18.02
CA LEU A 10 -17.57 -8.95 17.26
C LEU A 10 -18.99 -8.92 17.86
N GLU A 11 -19.97 -8.53 17.02
CA GLU A 11 -21.38 -8.89 17.17
C GLU A 11 -22.05 -8.39 18.47
N LYS A 12 -22.14 -7.07 18.65
CA LYS A 12 -23.25 -6.49 19.42
C LYS A 12 -24.33 -6.03 18.44
N ASP A 13 -25.55 -6.51 18.63
CA ASP A 13 -26.74 -6.01 17.94
C ASP A 13 -27.04 -4.59 18.44
N TYR A 14 -26.50 -3.59 17.75
CA TYR A 14 -26.86 -2.19 17.97
C TYR A 14 -28.25 -1.91 17.37
N ALA A 15 -28.90 -0.85 17.86
CA ALA A 15 -30.20 -0.42 17.33
C ALA A 15 -30.14 -0.19 15.81
N GLU A 16 -31.25 -0.42 15.10
CA GLU A 16 -31.32 -0.23 13.65
C GLU A 16 -30.83 1.16 13.24
N ARG A 17 -30.00 1.19 12.18
CA ARG A 17 -29.44 2.41 11.62
C ARG A 17 -30.57 3.35 11.15
N PRO A 18 -30.52 4.65 11.47
CA PRO A 18 -31.44 5.63 10.90
C PRO A 18 -31.33 5.65 9.36
N ASP A 19 -32.46 5.81 8.66
CA ASP A 19 -32.48 5.87 7.19
C ASP A 19 -31.91 7.19 6.66
N VAL A 20 -30.58 7.31 6.72
CA VAL A 20 -29.80 8.49 6.35
C VAL A 20 -28.78 8.09 5.27
N PRO A 21 -28.84 8.66 4.05
CA PRO A 21 -28.01 8.21 2.92
C PRO A 21 -26.50 8.35 3.13
N TRP A 22 -26.07 9.35 3.89
CA TRP A 22 -24.64 9.63 4.12
C TRP A 22 -24.05 8.85 5.30
N LEU A 23 -24.89 8.29 6.17
CA LEU A 23 -24.46 7.57 7.37
C LEU A 23 -24.34 6.08 7.04
N SER A 24 -23.11 5.57 6.95
CA SER A 24 -22.84 4.14 6.75
C SER A 24 -23.10 3.33 8.02
N ASP A 25 -23.33 2.02 7.88
CA ASP A 25 -23.46 1.10 9.03
C ASP A 25 -22.24 1.14 9.93
N PHE A 26 -21.04 1.29 9.34
CA PHE A 26 -19.79 1.44 10.08
C PHE A 26 -19.79 2.69 10.98
N TYR A 27 -20.16 3.85 10.44
CA TYR A 27 -20.19 5.10 11.22
C TYR A 27 -21.29 5.09 12.29
N TRP A 28 -22.41 4.41 12.03
CA TRP A 28 -23.45 4.22 13.03
C TRP A 28 -22.98 3.34 14.20
N GLN A 29 -22.40 2.17 13.90
CA GLN A 29 -21.84 1.28 14.91
C GLN A 29 -20.76 1.99 15.74
N MET A 30 -19.87 2.74 15.10
CA MET A 30 -18.85 3.55 15.79
C MET A 30 -19.48 4.58 16.74
N SER A 31 -20.57 5.23 16.33
CA SER A 31 -21.30 6.20 17.16
C SER A 31 -21.87 5.54 18.41
N CYS A 32 -22.54 4.39 18.26
CA CYS A 32 -23.07 3.61 19.37
C CYS A 32 -21.96 3.12 20.30
N GLU A 33 -20.84 2.65 19.74
CA GLU A 33 -19.69 2.20 20.52
C GLU A 33 -19.05 3.31 21.36
N LEU A 34 -18.86 4.50 20.77
CA LEU A 34 -18.32 5.64 21.50
C LEU A 34 -19.24 6.06 22.64
N GLU A 35 -20.56 6.04 22.43
CA GLU A 35 -21.56 6.34 23.46
C GLU A 35 -21.55 5.32 24.61
N ASP A 36 -21.48 4.03 24.30
CA ASP A 36 -21.47 2.95 25.30
C ASP A 36 -20.17 2.89 26.10
N SER A 37 -19.03 3.19 25.45
CA SER A 37 -17.71 3.02 26.05
C SER A 37 -17.23 4.23 26.85
N LEU A 38 -17.59 5.44 26.44
CA LEU A 38 -17.01 6.68 26.95
C LEU A 38 -18.11 7.69 27.32
N PRO A 39 -18.26 8.04 28.62
CA PRO A 39 -19.31 8.95 29.09
C PRO A 39 -19.31 10.33 28.39
N CYS A 40 -18.17 10.80 27.91
CA CYS A 40 -18.05 12.09 27.22
C CYS A 40 -18.76 12.12 25.85
N PHE A 41 -19.00 10.96 25.24
CA PHE A 41 -19.71 10.82 23.95
C PHE A 41 -21.18 10.44 24.09
N LYS A 42 -21.73 10.48 25.30
CA LYS A 42 -23.15 10.22 25.52
C LYS A 42 -24.02 11.14 24.65
N GLY A 43 -25.00 10.56 23.96
CA GLY A 43 -25.90 11.25 23.03
C GLY A 43 -25.40 11.40 21.60
N ILE A 44 -24.16 10.97 21.26
CA ILE A 44 -23.61 11.16 19.91
C ILE A 44 -24.45 10.46 18.82
N SER A 45 -24.99 9.27 19.10
CA SER A 45 -25.83 8.53 18.15
C SER A 45 -27.06 9.35 17.72
N LYS A 46 -27.66 10.12 18.63
CA LYS A 46 -28.82 10.97 18.33
C LYS A 46 -28.44 12.30 17.71
N GLU A 47 -27.30 12.87 18.12
CA GLU A 47 -26.89 14.20 17.68
C GLU A 47 -26.21 14.19 16.30
N ILE A 48 -25.57 13.09 15.89
CA ILE A 48 -24.88 13.00 14.59
C ILE A 48 -25.82 13.23 13.39
N THR A 49 -27.12 12.95 13.53
CA THR A 49 -28.13 13.19 12.49
C THR A 49 -28.85 14.54 12.64
N ARG A 50 -28.68 15.23 13.77
CA ARG A 50 -29.45 16.42 14.14
C ARG A 50 -28.64 17.69 14.31
N THR A 51 -27.32 17.60 14.42
CA THR A 51 -26.43 18.77 14.56
C THR A 51 -25.20 18.60 13.69
N HIS A 52 -24.66 19.69 13.14
CA HIS A 52 -23.37 19.65 12.47
C HIS A 52 -22.24 19.55 13.53
N ILE A 53 -21.43 18.50 13.42
CA ILE A 53 -20.32 18.24 14.33
C ILE A 53 -19.03 18.71 13.64
N HIS A 54 -18.67 19.96 13.93
CA HIS A 54 -17.39 20.54 13.55
C HIS A 54 -16.39 20.43 14.70
N ILE A 55 -15.13 20.11 14.38
CA ILE A 55 -14.02 20.00 15.34
C ILE A 55 -12.87 20.87 14.86
N GLU A 56 -12.35 21.69 15.76
CA GLU A 56 -11.14 22.47 15.58
C GLU A 56 -10.07 22.03 16.59
N LEU A 57 -8.88 21.73 16.07
CA LEU A 57 -7.70 21.33 16.82
C LEU A 57 -6.47 22.05 16.23
N GLY A 58 -6.08 23.16 16.85
CA GLY A 58 -5.00 23.99 16.31
C GLY A 58 -5.41 24.60 14.98
N ARG A 59 -4.65 24.31 13.91
CA ARG A 59 -5.00 24.72 12.54
C ARG A 59 -5.85 23.70 11.79
N PHE A 60 -6.04 22.52 12.37
CA PHE A 60 -6.82 21.46 11.74
C PHE A 60 -8.30 21.66 12.04
N GLN A 61 -9.09 21.71 10.97
CA GLN A 61 -10.54 21.80 11.02
C GLN A 61 -11.12 20.57 10.31
N ALA A 62 -12.12 19.95 10.92
CA ALA A 62 -12.79 18.83 10.31
C ALA A 62 -14.28 18.74 10.68
N SER A 63 -15.06 18.36 9.68
CA SER A 63 -16.50 18.13 9.79
C SER A 63 -16.76 16.62 9.79
N ILE A 64 -17.31 16.10 10.88
CA ILE A 64 -17.57 14.66 11.06
C ILE A 64 -18.76 14.20 10.22
N ASN A 65 -19.76 15.08 10.06
CA ASN A 65 -20.96 14.88 9.25
C ASN A 65 -21.10 16.01 8.21
N PRO A 66 -22.01 15.88 7.22
CA PRO A 66 -22.18 16.89 6.18
C PRO A 66 -22.48 18.27 6.78
N GLU A 67 -21.97 19.33 6.16
CA GLU A 67 -22.17 20.72 6.63
C GLU A 67 -23.64 21.15 6.59
N THR A 68 -24.38 20.62 5.62
CA THR A 68 -25.81 20.90 5.43
C THR A 68 -26.59 19.60 5.36
N TRP A 69 -27.58 19.44 6.25
CA TRP A 69 -28.54 18.33 6.22
C TRP A 69 -29.94 18.84 6.57
N LYS A 70 -30.98 18.25 5.98
CA LYS A 70 -32.38 18.70 6.10
C LYS A 70 -32.91 18.65 7.53
N ASP A 71 -32.41 17.71 8.33
CA ASP A 71 -32.90 17.46 9.69
C ASP A 71 -32.06 18.15 10.78
N TYR A 72 -31.13 19.05 10.41
CA TYR A 72 -30.34 19.77 11.39
C TYR A 72 -31.15 20.85 12.11
N VAL A 73 -30.96 20.92 13.43
CA VAL A 73 -31.61 21.92 14.28
C VAL A 73 -31.02 23.30 13.98
N SER A 74 -31.89 24.29 13.78
CA SER A 74 -31.51 25.65 13.37
C SER A 74 -30.90 26.49 14.50
N GLU A 75 -31.26 26.22 15.75
CA GLU A 75 -30.76 26.92 16.94
C GLU A 75 -30.40 25.91 18.05
N LEU A 76 -29.15 25.97 18.52
CA LEU A 76 -28.65 25.12 19.61
C LEU A 76 -28.91 25.79 20.97
N PRO A 77 -29.22 25.02 22.03
CA PRO A 77 -29.37 25.56 23.37
C PRO A 77 -28.04 26.10 23.93
N PRO A 78 -28.06 27.10 24.84
CA PRO A 78 -26.86 27.65 25.47
C PRO A 78 -26.05 26.60 26.25
N LEU A 79 -24.74 26.82 26.38
CA LEU A 79 -23.78 25.87 27.00
C LEU A 79 -24.00 25.58 28.50
N GLU A 80 -24.90 26.30 29.19
CA GLU A 80 -25.07 26.21 30.64
C GLU A 80 -25.80 24.92 31.07
N ASP A 81 -25.21 24.17 32.01
CA ASP A 81 -25.78 22.97 32.62
C ASP A 81 -26.97 23.32 33.53
N SER A 82 -28.16 23.46 32.95
CA SER A 82 -29.41 23.37 33.72
C SER A 82 -29.78 21.89 33.93
N GLU A 83 -30.09 21.47 35.17
CA GLU A 83 -30.51 20.11 35.54
C GLU A 83 -31.71 19.54 34.72
N GLU A 84 -32.42 20.39 33.97
CA GLU A 84 -33.58 20.05 33.13
C GLU A 84 -33.23 19.54 31.70
N THR A 85 -31.98 19.68 31.24
CA THR A 85 -31.51 19.23 29.90
C THR A 85 -30.92 17.81 29.90
N LYS A 86 -31.58 16.85 30.55
CA LYS A 86 -31.18 15.42 30.54
C LYS A 86 -31.68 14.64 29.30
N ASN A 87 -32.58 15.22 28.50
CA ASN A 87 -33.18 14.59 27.31
C ASN A 87 -33.19 15.47 26.01
N GLN A 88 -32.49 16.60 25.99
CA GLN A 88 -32.41 17.49 24.81
C GLN A 88 -31.06 17.41 24.11
N ILE A 89 -31.05 17.70 22.80
CA ILE A 89 -29.87 17.83 21.94
C ILE A 89 -28.99 18.94 22.51
N ARG A 90 -27.77 18.62 22.96
CA ARG A 90 -26.84 19.58 23.56
C ARG A 90 -25.98 20.27 22.51
N GLY A 91 -25.52 19.53 21.50
CA GLY A 91 -24.62 20.07 20.48
C GLY A 91 -23.26 20.54 21.05
N HIS A 92 -22.66 21.54 20.40
CA HIS A 92 -21.39 22.19 20.82
C HIS A 92 -20.22 21.23 21.10
N TRP A 93 -20.09 20.19 20.27
CA TRP A 93 -19.06 19.15 20.42
C TRP A 93 -17.63 19.69 20.44
N ASN A 94 -17.34 20.76 19.68
CA ASN A 94 -15.99 21.36 19.68
C ASN A 94 -15.57 21.95 21.03
N GLU A 95 -16.51 22.51 21.79
CA GLU A 95 -16.23 23.19 23.06
C GLU A 95 -16.31 22.19 24.23
N ARG A 96 -17.16 21.17 24.11
CA ARG A 96 -17.36 20.15 25.13
C ARG A 96 -16.22 19.15 25.24
N LEU A 97 -15.54 18.88 24.12
CA LEU A 97 -14.50 17.86 24.05
C LEU A 97 -13.11 18.45 24.32
N SER A 98 -12.31 17.75 25.13
CA SER A 98 -10.89 18.05 25.29
C SER A 98 -10.09 17.74 24.01
N ALA A 99 -8.90 18.30 23.87
CA ALA A 99 -8.04 18.08 22.68
C ALA A 99 -7.80 16.59 22.38
N PHE A 100 -7.64 15.75 23.41
CA PHE A 100 -7.50 14.30 23.23
C PHE A 100 -8.82 13.60 22.89
N GLN A 101 -9.94 14.05 23.45
CA GLN A 101 -11.27 13.52 23.10
C GLN A 101 -11.64 13.86 21.64
N LYS A 102 -11.28 15.06 21.16
CA LYS A 102 -11.38 15.44 19.74
C LYS A 102 -10.61 14.47 18.85
N LEU A 103 -9.40 14.07 19.26
CA LEU A 103 -8.57 13.10 18.54
C LEU A 103 -9.21 11.70 18.48
N ILE A 104 -9.87 11.25 19.56
CA ILE A 104 -10.65 9.99 19.56
C ILE A 104 -11.80 10.06 18.56
N LEU A 105 -12.50 11.18 18.51
CA LEU A 105 -13.62 11.37 17.59
C LEU A 105 -13.14 11.38 16.13
N ILE A 106 -12.03 12.06 15.83
CA ILE A 106 -11.40 12.06 14.50
C ILE A 106 -11.00 10.63 14.11
N LYS A 107 -10.39 9.86 15.02
CA LYS A 107 -10.02 8.46 14.74
C LYS A 107 -11.22 7.56 14.41
N GLY A 108 -12.37 7.78 15.03
CA GLY A 108 -13.58 6.98 14.76
C GLY A 108 -14.18 7.22 13.38
N PHE A 109 -14.21 8.47 12.91
CA PHE A 109 -14.94 8.86 11.70
C PHE A 109 -14.05 9.20 10.49
N MET A 110 -12.82 9.66 10.74
CA MET A 110 -11.84 10.11 9.75
C MET A 110 -10.45 9.58 10.08
N GLU A 111 -10.33 8.25 10.02
CA GLU A 111 -9.10 7.53 10.32
C GLU A 111 -7.92 8.03 9.49
N GLU A 112 -8.14 8.45 8.25
CA GLU A 112 -7.14 9.03 7.37
C GLU A 112 -6.59 10.38 7.88
N LYS A 113 -7.33 11.11 8.72
CA LYS A 113 -6.88 12.42 9.23
C LYS A 113 -6.16 12.34 10.57
N VAL A 114 -6.02 11.15 11.16
CA VAL A 114 -5.48 10.97 12.52
C VAL A 114 -4.04 11.45 12.63
N VAL A 115 -3.18 11.20 11.63
CA VAL A 115 -1.78 11.68 11.68
C VAL A 115 -1.73 13.21 11.73
N PHE A 116 -2.50 13.91 10.90
CA PHE A 116 -2.55 15.38 10.91
C PHE A 116 -3.10 15.92 12.23
N ALA A 117 -4.19 15.33 12.72
CA ALA A 117 -4.77 15.71 14.00
C ALA A 117 -3.81 15.44 15.17
N ALA A 118 -3.05 14.33 15.13
CA ALA A 118 -2.03 14.02 16.13
C ALA A 118 -0.86 15.02 16.07
N THR A 119 -0.44 15.42 14.87
CA THR A 119 0.58 16.46 14.68
C THR A 119 0.14 17.78 15.31
N GLU A 120 -1.07 18.26 15.00
CA GLU A 120 -1.60 19.49 15.58
C GLU A 120 -1.83 19.36 17.10
N PHE A 121 -2.27 18.19 17.58
CA PHE A 121 -2.36 17.90 19.02
C PHE A 121 -1.01 18.11 19.72
N VAL A 122 0.09 17.62 19.12
CA VAL A 122 1.45 17.83 19.64
C VAL A 122 1.85 19.29 19.57
N ILE A 123 1.52 20.01 18.49
CA ILE A 123 1.83 21.45 18.35
C ILE A 123 1.12 22.27 19.43
N VAL A 124 -0.17 21.99 19.68
CA VAL A 124 -0.96 22.70 20.69
C VAL A 124 -0.48 22.37 22.10
N SER A 125 -0.05 21.13 22.35
CA SER A 125 0.33 20.68 23.69
C SER A 125 1.79 20.94 24.07
N LEU A 126 2.72 20.80 23.12
CA LEU A 126 4.18 20.85 23.35
C LEU A 126 4.87 21.93 22.50
N GLY A 127 4.28 22.37 21.39
CA GLY A 127 4.82 23.40 20.50
C GLY A 127 5.34 22.86 19.17
N LYS A 128 5.50 23.78 18.20
CA LYS A 128 5.86 23.46 16.80
C LYS A 128 7.23 22.77 16.62
N GLN A 129 8.16 23.02 17.53
CA GLN A 129 9.54 22.50 17.48
C GLN A 129 9.61 20.97 17.67
N PHE A 130 8.58 20.34 18.23
CA PHE A 130 8.52 18.88 18.43
C PHE A 130 8.03 18.11 17.20
N VAL A 131 7.59 18.83 16.15
CA VAL A 131 7.12 18.25 14.89
C VAL A 131 8.09 18.54 13.74
N GLU A 132 8.63 19.76 13.69
CA GLU A 132 9.54 20.15 12.61
C GLU A 132 10.97 19.67 12.90
N ASN A 133 11.52 18.86 11.99
CA ASN A 133 12.92 18.45 12.07
C ASN A 133 13.83 19.66 11.79
N PRO A 134 14.71 20.05 12.74
CA PRO A 134 15.70 21.07 12.46
C PRO A 134 16.69 20.55 11.41
N PRO A 135 17.24 21.42 10.54
CA PRO A 135 18.32 21.02 9.64
C PRO A 135 19.51 20.52 10.46
N VAL A 136 19.88 19.27 10.24
CA VAL A 136 21.00 18.64 10.94
C VAL A 136 22.30 19.14 10.33
N ASP A 137 23.04 19.93 11.10
CA ASP A 137 24.40 20.36 10.76
C ASP A 137 25.41 19.53 11.55
N LEU A 138 26.38 18.95 10.83
CA LEU A 138 27.52 18.24 11.41
C LEU A 138 28.28 19.11 12.43
N ALA A 139 28.32 20.42 12.22
CA ALA A 139 28.96 21.34 13.16
C ALA A 139 28.25 21.41 14.52
N ASN A 140 26.92 21.30 14.55
CA ASN A 140 26.14 21.31 15.79
C ASN A 140 26.26 19.96 16.51
N LEU A 141 26.09 18.84 15.79
CA LEU A 141 26.29 17.49 16.34
C LEU A 141 27.70 17.30 16.92
N TYR A 142 28.69 17.93 16.29
CA TYR A 142 30.06 17.93 16.79
C TYR A 142 30.19 18.64 18.14
N ASN A 143 29.44 19.69 18.41
CA ASN A 143 29.50 20.38 19.71
C ASN A 143 28.88 19.53 20.84
N ASP A 144 27.87 18.72 20.52
CA ASP A 144 27.19 17.85 21.49
C ASP A 144 27.93 16.53 21.74
N MET A 145 28.85 16.16 20.84
CA MET A 145 29.66 14.95 20.96
C MET A 145 30.78 15.09 22.00
N SER A 146 30.95 14.04 22.81
CA SER A 146 32.07 13.84 23.74
C SER A 146 32.96 12.67 23.29
N PRO A 147 34.21 12.56 23.81
CA PRO A 147 35.07 11.38 23.64
C PRO A 147 34.41 10.04 23.99
N SER A 148 33.43 10.06 24.90
CA SER A 148 32.69 8.89 25.37
C SER A 148 31.40 8.62 24.60
N THR A 149 30.95 9.53 23.73
CA THR A 149 29.71 9.39 22.96
C THR A 149 30.03 9.35 21.46
N PRO A 150 30.09 8.16 20.84
CA PRO A 150 30.32 8.06 19.40
C PRO A 150 29.12 8.58 18.61
N LEU A 151 29.36 9.16 17.43
CA LEU A 151 28.29 9.54 16.51
C LEU A 151 28.07 8.45 15.47
N VAL A 152 26.82 8.06 15.30
CA VAL A 152 26.40 7.07 14.32
C VAL A 152 25.62 7.74 13.20
N PHE A 153 26.16 7.66 11.99
CA PHE A 153 25.44 7.92 10.76
C PHE A 153 24.59 6.71 10.40
N ILE A 154 23.30 6.87 10.56
CA ILE A 154 22.34 5.87 10.10
C ILE A 154 22.10 6.13 8.62
N LEU A 155 22.51 5.17 7.81
CA LEU A 155 22.42 5.24 6.37
C LEU A 155 21.04 4.79 5.93
N SER A 156 20.36 5.63 5.15
CA SER A 156 19.38 5.13 4.20
C SER A 156 20.09 4.39 3.06
N THR A 157 19.40 3.48 2.40
CA THR A 157 19.95 2.80 1.23
C THR A 157 20.34 3.82 0.17
N GLY A 158 21.58 3.73 -0.33
CA GLY A 158 22.10 4.64 -1.35
C GLY A 158 22.61 6.01 -0.87
N SER A 159 22.53 6.34 0.43
CA SER A 159 23.15 7.56 0.98
C SER A 159 24.52 7.25 1.60
N ASP A 160 25.57 7.98 1.19
CA ASP A 160 26.91 7.89 1.78
C ASP A 160 27.32 9.24 2.44
N PRO A 161 27.51 9.28 3.77
CA PRO A 161 27.90 10.48 4.51
C PRO A 161 29.38 10.81 4.35
N MET A 162 30.21 9.92 3.78
CA MET A 162 31.66 10.10 3.71
C MET A 162 32.04 11.40 2.99
N GLY A 163 31.38 11.69 1.86
CA GLY A 163 31.64 12.94 1.12
C GLY A 163 31.33 14.21 1.92
N ALA A 164 30.27 14.21 2.73
CA ALA A 164 29.92 15.32 3.61
C ALA A 164 30.88 15.41 4.82
N PHE A 165 31.23 14.27 5.40
CA PHE A 165 32.16 14.16 6.51
C PHE A 165 33.57 14.65 6.14
N GLN A 166 34.07 14.30 4.95
CA GLN A 166 35.38 14.77 4.47
C GLN A 166 35.43 16.30 4.30
N ARG A 167 34.36 16.90 3.77
CA ARG A 167 34.24 18.37 3.68
C ARG A 167 34.29 19.00 5.08
N PHE A 168 33.51 18.46 6.02
CA PHE A 168 33.50 18.92 7.40
C PHE A 168 34.87 18.77 8.10
N ALA A 169 35.55 17.63 7.92
CA ALA A 169 36.88 17.40 8.47
C ALA A 169 37.92 18.38 7.90
N LYS A 170 37.78 18.74 6.61
CA LYS A 170 38.61 19.75 5.95
C LYS A 170 38.36 21.14 6.51
N GLU A 171 37.11 21.53 6.73
CA GLU A 171 36.74 22.83 7.33
C GLU A 171 37.27 22.99 8.76
N ARG A 172 37.33 21.90 9.53
CA ARG A 172 37.90 21.87 10.89
C ARG A 172 39.42 21.71 10.92
N GLY A 173 40.09 21.61 9.76
CA GLY A 173 41.55 21.39 9.68
C GLY A 173 42.01 20.05 10.27
N CYS A 174 41.11 19.07 10.39
CA CYS A 174 41.36 17.77 11.02
C CYS A 174 41.45 16.63 10.00
N LEU A 175 41.37 16.91 8.69
CA LEU A 175 41.37 15.91 7.63
C LEU A 175 42.60 14.98 7.70
N ASP A 176 43.77 15.53 8.01
CA ASP A 176 45.02 14.75 8.13
C ASP A 176 45.06 13.82 9.35
N ARG A 177 44.12 13.99 10.29
CA ARG A 177 43.98 13.20 11.53
C ARG A 177 42.80 12.22 11.47
N VAL A 178 42.15 12.09 10.32
CA VAL A 178 41.06 11.14 10.09
C VAL A 178 41.62 9.82 9.58
N GLU A 179 41.37 8.76 10.32
CA GLU A 179 41.58 7.37 9.87
C GLU A 179 40.21 6.76 9.58
N SER A 180 40.02 6.22 8.37
CA SER A 180 38.76 5.59 7.97
C SER A 180 38.96 4.16 7.51
N ILE A 181 38.04 3.26 7.87
CA ILE A 181 38.01 1.87 7.42
C ILE A 181 36.59 1.44 7.06
N SER A 182 36.43 0.76 5.94
CA SER A 182 35.16 0.14 5.57
C SER A 182 35.09 -1.28 6.13
N LEU A 183 34.13 -1.52 7.02
CA LEU A 183 33.94 -2.81 7.67
C LEU A 183 33.29 -3.81 6.72
N GLY A 184 33.85 -5.01 6.71
CA GLY A 184 33.39 -6.18 5.96
C GLY A 184 33.94 -7.45 6.60
N GLN A 185 33.83 -8.59 5.93
CA GLN A 185 34.29 -9.86 6.47
C GLN A 185 35.79 -9.81 6.83
N GLY A 186 36.12 -10.05 8.10
CA GLY A 186 37.50 -10.09 8.60
C GLY A 186 38.15 -8.73 8.93
N GLN A 187 37.44 -7.61 8.78
CA GLN A 187 38.01 -6.27 9.06
C GLN A 187 37.93 -5.82 10.53
N GLY A 188 37.15 -6.52 11.36
CA GLY A 188 36.97 -6.19 12.79
C GLY A 188 38.28 -6.03 13.58
N PRO A 189 39.22 -7.00 13.51
CA PRO A 189 40.51 -6.89 14.23
C PRO A 189 41.39 -5.72 13.77
N ILE A 190 41.23 -5.26 12.52
CA ILE A 190 41.97 -4.12 11.99
C ILE A 190 41.36 -2.83 12.53
N ALA A 191 40.03 -2.74 12.58
CA ALA A 191 39.32 -1.62 13.21
C ALA A 191 39.66 -1.51 14.71
N GLU A 192 39.75 -2.63 15.44
CA GLU A 192 40.17 -2.65 16.84
C GLU A 192 41.59 -2.07 17.05
N LYS A 193 42.56 -2.48 16.21
CA LYS A 193 43.92 -1.91 16.23
C LYS A 193 43.93 -0.42 15.92
N MET A 194 43.14 0.01 14.94
CA MET A 194 43.00 1.41 14.54
C MET A 194 42.45 2.26 15.71
N ILE A 195 41.41 1.77 16.36
CA ILE A 195 40.82 2.41 17.53
C ILE A 195 41.84 2.51 18.68
N HIS A 196 42.55 1.42 19.01
CA HIS A 196 43.58 1.46 20.06
C HIS A 196 44.76 2.38 19.72
N SER A 197 45.11 2.54 18.44
CA SER A 197 46.09 3.54 17.99
C SER A 197 45.56 4.96 18.21
N ALA A 198 44.31 5.21 17.79
CA ALA A 198 43.63 6.48 17.96
C ALA A 198 43.44 6.86 19.44
N MET A 199 43.28 5.88 20.36
CA MET A 199 43.28 6.12 21.81
C MET A 199 44.59 6.75 22.31
N LYS A 200 45.73 6.47 21.65
CA LYS A 200 47.04 6.98 22.03
C LYS A 200 47.37 8.31 21.34
N THR A 201 46.99 8.45 20.07
CA THR A 201 47.31 9.61 19.24
C THR A 201 46.26 10.73 19.28
N GLY A 202 45.03 10.41 19.69
CA GLY A 202 43.89 11.32 19.65
C GLY A 202 43.36 11.60 18.25
N ASN A 203 43.54 10.67 17.31
CA ASN A 203 43.01 10.77 15.94
C ASN A 203 41.50 10.54 15.90
N TRP A 204 40.85 10.97 14.81
CA TRP A 204 39.44 10.70 14.54
C TRP A 204 39.34 9.39 13.77
N VAL A 205 38.42 8.52 14.19
CA VAL A 205 38.20 7.24 13.53
C VAL A 205 36.82 7.24 12.88
N PHE A 206 36.75 6.85 11.60
CA PHE A 206 35.50 6.66 10.88
C PHE A 206 35.35 5.21 10.42
N LEU A 207 34.45 4.45 11.05
CA LEU A 207 34.13 3.09 10.63
C LEU A 207 32.92 3.13 9.69
N GLN A 208 33.10 2.71 8.44
CA GLN A 208 31.99 2.61 7.48
C GLN A 208 31.35 1.23 7.52
N ASN A 209 30.06 1.15 7.20
CA ASN A 209 29.33 -0.10 6.96
C ASN A 209 29.34 -1.09 8.13
N CYS A 210 29.18 -0.61 9.37
CA CYS A 210 29.21 -1.45 10.58
C CYS A 210 28.21 -2.63 10.52
N HIS A 211 27.05 -2.45 9.89
CA HIS A 211 26.05 -3.50 9.64
C HIS A 211 26.58 -4.74 8.90
N LEU A 212 27.68 -4.63 8.12
CA LEU A 212 28.29 -5.78 7.44
C LEU A 212 29.18 -6.63 8.37
N ALA A 213 29.57 -6.11 9.53
CA ALA A 213 30.44 -6.78 10.49
C ALA A 213 29.66 -7.31 11.70
N VAL A 214 28.57 -8.04 11.46
CA VAL A 214 27.65 -8.55 12.50
C VAL A 214 28.38 -9.33 13.59
N SER A 215 29.36 -10.16 13.22
CA SER A 215 30.11 -11.00 14.16
C SER A 215 31.00 -10.22 15.13
N TRP A 216 31.36 -8.97 14.81
CA TRP A 216 32.25 -8.13 15.62
C TRP A 216 31.49 -7.08 16.45
N MET A 217 30.19 -6.94 16.25
CA MET A 217 29.40 -5.89 16.90
C MET A 217 29.41 -5.97 18.43
N LEU A 218 29.29 -7.17 19.02
CA LEU A 218 29.34 -7.34 20.47
C LEU A 218 30.70 -6.92 21.04
N ALA A 219 31.79 -7.31 20.38
CA ALA A 219 33.14 -6.92 20.78
C ALA A 219 33.35 -5.40 20.62
N MET A 220 32.79 -4.78 19.57
CA MET A 220 32.81 -3.33 19.39
C MET A 220 32.02 -2.61 20.50
N GLU A 221 30.86 -3.13 20.92
CA GLU A 221 30.08 -2.57 22.02
C GLU A 221 30.85 -2.64 23.35
N GLU A 222 31.48 -3.78 23.65
CA GLU A 222 32.37 -3.92 24.81
C GLU A 222 33.53 -2.93 24.76
N LEU A 223 34.14 -2.76 23.59
CA LEU A 223 35.23 -1.82 23.38
C LEU A 223 34.76 -0.37 23.61
N ILE A 224 33.60 0.03 23.06
CA ILE A 224 33.04 1.37 23.28
C ILE A 224 32.73 1.62 24.75
N LYS A 225 32.27 0.62 25.50
CA LYS A 225 32.04 0.75 26.95
C LYS A 225 33.33 1.11 27.71
N THR A 226 34.50 0.65 27.25
CA THR A 226 35.79 1.05 27.84
C THR A 226 36.14 2.52 27.62
N PHE A 227 35.54 3.21 26.64
CA PHE A 227 35.79 4.64 26.40
C PHE A 227 35.12 5.56 27.41
N ALA A 228 34.12 5.07 28.15
CA ALA A 228 33.47 5.85 29.21
C ALA A 228 34.38 6.03 30.44
N GLU A 229 35.51 5.32 30.51
CA GLU A 229 36.51 5.49 31.56
C GLU A 229 37.41 6.73 31.29
N PRO A 230 37.74 7.53 32.31
CA PRO A 230 38.40 8.85 32.16
C PRO A 230 39.83 8.82 31.58
N ALA A 231 40.35 7.65 31.21
CA ALA A 231 41.70 7.44 30.68
C ALA A 231 41.78 7.36 29.14
N ALA A 232 40.64 7.39 28.42
CA ALA A 232 40.61 7.26 26.97
C ALA A 232 40.82 8.62 26.26
N ASN A 233 41.97 8.79 25.61
CA ASN A 233 42.32 9.99 24.81
C ASN A 233 41.84 9.92 23.34
N ILE A 234 40.80 9.13 23.01
CA ILE A 234 40.18 9.24 21.68
C ILE A 234 39.52 10.61 21.60
N GLN A 235 39.83 11.41 20.57
CA GLN A 235 39.07 12.64 20.41
C GLN A 235 37.63 12.32 20.03
N ARG A 236 37.39 11.57 18.94
CA ARG A 236 36.06 11.31 18.35
C ARG A 236 35.98 10.02 17.54
N LEU A 237 34.90 9.25 17.72
CA LEU A 237 34.57 8.07 16.92
C LEU A 237 33.29 8.31 16.11
N PHE A 238 33.37 8.03 14.82
CA PHE A 238 32.28 8.12 13.86
C PHE A 238 32.00 6.73 13.28
N LEU A 239 30.73 6.36 13.22
CA LEU A 239 30.26 5.07 12.73
C LEU A 239 29.25 5.31 11.60
N SER A 240 29.25 4.49 10.55
CA SER A 240 28.16 4.47 9.58
C SER A 240 27.54 3.08 9.48
N SER A 241 26.21 3.00 9.56
CA SER A 241 25.51 1.72 9.56
C SER A 241 24.10 1.85 8.99
N MET A 242 23.61 0.81 8.33
CA MET A 242 22.18 0.68 8.04
C MET A 242 21.47 0.08 9.27
N PRO A 243 20.17 0.39 9.48
CA PRO A 243 19.37 -0.28 10.48
C PRO A 243 19.35 -1.79 10.21
N THR A 244 19.66 -2.59 11.23
CA THR A 244 19.52 -4.05 11.19
C THR A 244 18.85 -4.53 12.47
N LYS A 245 18.38 -5.78 12.51
CA LYS A 245 17.83 -6.36 13.75
C LYS A 245 18.80 -6.30 14.94
N VAL A 246 20.11 -6.27 14.67
CA VAL A 246 21.19 -6.20 15.68
C VAL A 246 21.58 -4.74 15.97
N PHE A 247 21.29 -3.81 15.06
CA PHE A 247 21.56 -2.37 15.20
C PHE A 247 20.27 -1.57 14.90
N PRO A 248 19.30 -1.52 15.85
CA PRO A 248 17.99 -0.93 15.59
C PRO A 248 18.05 0.59 15.81
N VAL A 249 18.51 1.32 14.80
CA VAL A 249 18.47 2.78 14.84
C VAL A 249 17.91 3.29 13.52
N THR A 250 16.82 4.05 13.57
CA THR A 250 16.09 4.53 12.39
C THR A 250 16.53 5.93 12.01
N ASN A 251 16.79 6.14 10.73
CA ASN A 251 16.90 7.46 10.12
C ASN A 251 16.06 7.44 8.85
N GLU A 252 15.07 8.31 8.81
CA GLU A 252 14.23 8.46 7.64
C GLU A 252 14.80 9.57 6.77
N PRO A 253 14.98 9.35 5.45
CA PRO A 253 15.29 10.45 4.55
C PRO A 253 14.16 11.51 4.59
N PRO A 254 14.48 12.78 4.29
CA PRO A 254 13.48 13.83 4.32
C PRO A 254 12.35 13.52 3.33
N LYS A 255 11.12 13.42 3.83
CA LYS A 255 9.91 13.13 3.05
C LYS A 255 9.38 14.40 2.37
N GLY A 256 8.87 14.27 1.16
CA GLY A 256 8.17 15.32 0.40
C GLY A 256 8.96 15.89 -0.79
N LEU A 257 8.24 16.34 -1.82
CA LEU A 257 8.84 16.84 -3.06
C LEU A 257 9.73 18.06 -2.82
N ARG A 258 9.28 19.00 -2.00
CA ARG A 258 10.04 20.20 -1.65
C ARG A 258 11.40 19.86 -1.05
N ALA A 259 11.45 18.89 -0.13
CA ALA A 259 12.69 18.53 0.55
C ALA A 259 13.68 17.82 -0.40
N ASN A 260 13.19 16.90 -1.23
CA ASN A 260 13.99 16.22 -2.25
C ASN A 260 14.54 17.21 -3.29
N MET A 261 13.71 18.12 -3.79
CA MET A 261 14.11 19.16 -4.74
C MET A 261 15.13 20.13 -4.11
N ARG A 262 14.93 20.52 -2.85
CA ARG A 262 15.88 21.38 -2.12
C ARG A 262 17.25 20.71 -2.02
N ARG A 263 17.31 19.42 -1.70
CA ARG A 263 18.56 18.66 -1.66
C ARG A 263 19.25 18.67 -3.02
N ALA A 264 18.54 18.28 -4.08
CA ALA A 264 19.08 18.23 -5.45
C ALA A 264 19.65 19.59 -5.91
N PHE A 265 18.95 20.70 -5.69
CA PHE A 265 19.38 22.04 -6.09
C PHE A 265 20.43 22.69 -5.18
N THR A 266 20.68 22.10 -4.01
CA THR A 266 21.81 22.48 -3.15
C THR A 266 23.12 21.85 -3.66
N GLU A 267 23.04 20.67 -4.25
CA GLU A 267 24.20 19.93 -4.79
C GLU A 267 24.64 20.40 -6.18
N ILE A 268 23.72 20.92 -7.00
CA ILE A 268 24.01 21.42 -8.35
C ILE A 268 24.84 22.72 -8.26
N SER A 269 25.96 22.78 -9.01
CA SER A 269 26.79 23.98 -9.12
C SER A 269 26.21 25.00 -10.10
N ASN A 270 26.47 26.29 -9.85
CA ASN A 270 26.03 27.37 -10.74
C ASN A 270 26.59 27.20 -12.16
N SER A 271 27.86 26.82 -12.31
CA SER A 271 28.49 26.64 -13.63
C SER A 271 27.80 25.55 -14.46
N PHE A 272 27.45 24.42 -13.84
CA PHE A 272 26.74 23.34 -14.52
C PHE A 272 25.34 23.75 -14.99
N PHE A 273 24.66 24.60 -14.22
CA PHE A 273 23.28 24.99 -14.49
C PHE A 273 23.15 26.19 -15.43
N GLU A 274 24.01 27.20 -15.29
CA GLU A 274 23.84 28.50 -15.93
C GLU A 274 24.61 28.65 -17.25
N GLU A 275 25.78 28.00 -17.39
CA GLU A 275 26.74 28.23 -18.48
C GLU A 275 26.58 27.30 -19.70
N HIS A 276 25.59 26.40 -19.70
CA HIS A 276 25.43 25.42 -20.79
C HIS A 276 24.95 26.07 -22.11
N LEU A 277 25.45 25.59 -23.26
CA LEU A 277 25.14 26.07 -24.62
C LEU A 277 23.65 26.13 -24.97
N LEU A 278 22.85 25.30 -24.31
CA LEU A 278 21.41 25.15 -24.54
C LEU A 278 20.58 26.17 -23.73
N GLY A 279 21.20 26.97 -22.85
CA GLY A 279 20.54 28.04 -22.10
C GLY A 279 19.29 27.57 -21.32
N ARG A 280 18.14 28.18 -21.58
CA ARG A 280 16.89 27.87 -20.86
C ARG A 280 16.38 26.44 -21.07
N PRO A 281 16.37 25.87 -22.29
CA PRO A 281 16.10 24.45 -22.50
C PRO A 281 16.88 23.52 -21.57
N TRP A 282 18.18 23.77 -21.37
CA TRP A 282 19.00 22.98 -20.44
C TRP A 282 18.47 23.03 -19.00
N ARG A 283 18.18 24.23 -18.51
CA ARG A 283 17.67 24.44 -17.14
C ARG A 283 16.31 23.77 -16.92
N LYS A 284 15.40 23.87 -17.91
CA LYS A 284 14.11 23.16 -17.90
C LYS A 284 14.31 21.63 -17.87
N LEU A 285 15.27 21.09 -18.61
CA LEU A 285 15.56 19.65 -18.62
C LEU A 285 16.17 19.17 -17.29
N VAL A 286 17.15 19.91 -16.74
CA VAL A 286 17.75 19.60 -15.44
C VAL A 286 16.68 19.63 -14.34
N PHE A 287 15.82 20.65 -14.35
CA PHE A 287 14.68 20.74 -13.41
C PHE A 287 13.73 19.56 -13.60
N GLY A 288 13.35 19.23 -14.83
CA GLY A 288 12.47 18.10 -15.15
C GLY A 288 13.00 16.75 -14.67
N ILE A 289 14.30 16.45 -14.86
CA ILE A 289 14.91 15.21 -14.38
C ILE A 289 14.95 15.16 -12.85
N CYS A 290 15.31 16.26 -12.19
CA CYS A 290 15.34 16.32 -10.73
C CYS A 290 13.93 16.16 -10.13
N PHE A 291 12.93 16.79 -10.75
CA PHE A 291 11.54 16.68 -10.33
C PHE A 291 10.98 15.28 -10.60
N PHE A 292 11.28 14.68 -11.76
CA PHE A 292 10.97 13.29 -12.05
C PHE A 292 11.56 12.34 -11.00
N HIS A 293 12.83 12.53 -10.63
CA HIS A 293 13.49 11.74 -9.59
C HIS A 293 12.78 11.86 -8.23
N ALA A 294 12.40 13.08 -7.82
CA ALA A 294 11.64 13.30 -6.60
C ALA A 294 10.26 12.61 -6.66
N ILE A 295 9.57 12.66 -7.80
CA ILE A 295 8.26 12.04 -8.01
C ILE A 295 8.32 10.52 -7.88
N ILE A 296 9.29 9.86 -8.52
CA ILE A 296 9.39 8.39 -8.48
C ILE A 296 9.78 7.88 -7.08
N GLN A 297 10.59 8.64 -6.34
CA GLN A 297 10.93 8.36 -4.95
C GLN A 297 9.69 8.47 -4.05
N GLU A 298 8.97 9.58 -4.16
CA GLU A 298 7.77 9.83 -3.36
C GLU A 298 6.61 8.90 -3.73
N ARG A 299 6.51 8.43 -4.99
CA ARG A 299 5.50 7.43 -5.37
C ARG A 299 5.58 6.14 -4.56
N LYS A 300 6.76 5.78 -4.02
CA LYS A 300 6.93 4.61 -3.12
C LYS A 300 5.98 4.64 -1.92
N LYS A 301 5.58 5.84 -1.45
CA LYS A 301 4.70 6.00 -0.29
C LYS A 301 3.29 5.44 -0.50
N PHE A 302 2.80 5.45 -1.75
CA PHE A 302 1.46 4.95 -2.08
C PHE A 302 1.40 3.41 -2.23
N GLY A 303 2.48 2.69 -1.89
CA GLY A 303 2.50 1.23 -1.97
C GLY A 303 2.20 0.72 -3.38
N PRO A 304 1.35 -0.32 -3.55
CA PRO A 304 0.99 -0.90 -4.85
C PRO A 304 0.34 0.08 -5.85
N LEU A 305 -0.29 1.17 -5.37
CA LEU A 305 -0.81 2.24 -6.24
C LEU A 305 0.32 3.11 -6.81
N GLY A 306 1.46 3.16 -6.11
CA GLY A 306 2.66 3.84 -6.59
C GLY A 306 3.43 2.98 -7.57
N TRP A 307 3.88 1.83 -7.07
CA TRP A 307 4.68 0.82 -7.77
C TRP A 307 4.22 -0.56 -7.30
N ASN A 308 4.07 -1.54 -8.21
CA ASN A 308 3.77 -2.91 -7.81
C ASN A 308 4.88 -3.44 -6.89
N ILE A 309 6.14 -3.19 -7.27
CA ILE A 309 7.32 -3.51 -6.44
C ILE A 309 7.94 -2.21 -5.92
N ARG A 310 8.26 -2.17 -4.62
CA ARG A 310 8.89 -1.00 -4.01
C ARG A 310 10.37 -0.89 -4.43
N TYR A 311 10.63 -0.14 -5.49
CA TYR A 311 11.98 0.16 -5.96
C TYR A 311 12.67 1.23 -5.10
N GLU A 312 13.99 1.21 -5.12
CA GLU A 312 14.83 2.21 -4.46
C GLU A 312 15.64 2.97 -5.51
N PHE A 313 15.28 4.24 -5.69
CA PHE A 313 15.97 5.17 -6.58
C PHE A 313 16.90 6.05 -5.74
N ASN A 314 18.16 6.10 -6.12
CA ASN A 314 19.23 6.75 -5.36
C ASN A 314 19.68 8.05 -6.04
N ASP A 315 20.37 8.91 -5.29
CA ASP A 315 20.96 10.13 -5.85
C ASP A 315 21.95 9.84 -6.98
N SER A 316 22.65 8.69 -6.93
CA SER A 316 23.53 8.23 -8.01
C SER A 316 22.82 8.06 -9.35
N ASP A 317 21.54 7.66 -9.34
CA ASP A 317 20.77 7.50 -10.58
C ASP A 317 20.45 8.86 -11.21
N ARG A 318 20.13 9.85 -10.36
CA ARG A 318 19.92 11.24 -10.79
C ARG A 318 21.21 11.84 -11.32
N GLU A 319 22.34 11.67 -10.63
CA GLU A 319 23.65 12.13 -11.09
C GLU A 319 24.01 11.51 -12.44
N CYS A 320 23.83 10.19 -12.59
CA CYS A 320 24.04 9.49 -13.84
C CYS A 320 23.14 10.03 -14.97
N ALA A 321 21.87 10.28 -14.69
CA ALA A 321 20.94 10.86 -15.66
C ALA A 321 21.37 12.27 -16.11
N LEU A 322 21.84 13.12 -15.19
CA LEU A 322 22.34 14.47 -15.50
C LEU A 322 23.67 14.44 -16.27
N LEU A 323 24.56 13.51 -15.95
CA LEU A 323 25.82 13.31 -16.69
C LEU A 323 25.56 12.82 -18.12
N ASN A 324 24.64 11.87 -18.29
CA ASN A 324 24.18 11.41 -19.61
C ASN A 324 23.54 12.57 -20.38
N LEU A 325 22.67 13.36 -19.74
CA LEU A 325 22.08 14.55 -20.36
C LEU A 325 23.16 15.50 -20.89
N ASN A 326 24.17 15.81 -20.07
CA ASN A 326 25.30 16.67 -20.47
C ASN A 326 26.06 16.06 -21.65
N LEU A 327 26.38 14.77 -21.60
CA LEU A 327 27.13 14.06 -22.64
C LEU A 327 26.46 14.13 -24.00
N TYR A 328 25.15 13.88 -24.07
CA TYR A 328 24.40 13.86 -25.33
C TYR A 328 24.03 15.26 -25.84
N CYS A 329 24.02 16.27 -24.97
CA CYS A 329 23.66 17.65 -25.33
C CYS A 329 24.87 18.56 -25.64
N LYS A 330 26.10 18.01 -25.67
CA LYS A 330 27.34 18.78 -25.90
C LYS A 330 27.32 19.61 -27.19
N ASP A 331 26.72 19.07 -28.25
CA ASP A 331 26.69 19.69 -29.57
C ASP A 331 25.52 20.70 -29.74
N GLY A 332 24.78 21.00 -28.67
CA GLY A 332 23.64 21.94 -28.71
C GLY A 332 22.37 21.39 -29.37
N THR A 333 22.34 20.10 -29.70
CA THR A 333 21.13 19.39 -30.15
C THR A 333 20.63 18.44 -29.07
N ILE A 334 19.31 18.24 -28.99
CA ILE A 334 18.69 17.37 -27.97
C ILE A 334 18.19 16.09 -28.64
N PRO A 335 18.92 14.95 -28.50
CA PRO A 335 18.51 13.68 -29.08
C PRO A 335 17.45 12.98 -28.21
N TRP A 336 16.18 13.33 -28.42
CA TRP A 336 15.06 12.86 -27.59
C TRP A 336 14.94 11.35 -27.49
N ASP A 337 14.99 10.62 -28.60
CA ASP A 337 14.81 9.17 -28.59
C ASP A 337 15.90 8.46 -27.78
N ALA A 338 17.15 8.91 -27.93
CA ALA A 338 18.28 8.38 -27.18
C ALA A 338 18.19 8.71 -25.68
N LEU A 339 17.85 9.97 -25.34
CA LEU A 339 17.75 10.39 -23.94
C LEU A 339 16.58 9.71 -23.22
N ILE A 340 15.41 9.62 -23.85
CA ILE A 340 14.24 8.94 -23.28
C ILE A 340 14.54 7.45 -23.08
N TYR A 341 15.20 6.80 -24.04
CA TYR A 341 15.59 5.41 -23.92
C TYR A 341 16.63 5.20 -22.80
N ILE A 342 17.69 6.00 -22.75
CA ILE A 342 18.75 5.84 -21.74
C ILE A 342 18.21 6.13 -20.35
N THR A 343 17.49 7.24 -20.16
CA THR A 343 16.94 7.59 -18.84
C THR A 343 15.84 6.61 -18.42
N GLY A 344 14.92 6.25 -19.33
CA GLY A 344 13.76 5.42 -19.03
C GLY A 344 14.05 3.92 -18.95
N GLU A 345 14.87 3.36 -19.84
CA GLU A 345 15.11 1.91 -19.92
C GLU A 345 16.40 1.50 -19.22
N ILE A 346 17.45 2.32 -19.26
CA ILE A 346 18.78 1.95 -18.75
C ILE A 346 19.02 2.49 -17.35
N THR A 347 18.96 3.80 -17.15
CA THR A 347 19.33 4.45 -15.88
C THR A 347 18.32 4.15 -14.77
N TYR A 348 17.04 4.52 -14.97
CA TYR A 348 15.99 4.21 -14.00
C TYR A 348 15.34 2.86 -14.29
N GLY A 349 15.12 2.54 -15.57
CA GLY A 349 14.53 1.27 -16.00
C GLY A 349 15.36 0.05 -15.61
N GLY A 350 16.69 0.16 -15.55
CA GLY A 350 17.57 -0.92 -15.09
C GLY A 350 17.34 -1.36 -13.65
N ARG A 351 16.64 -0.56 -12.83
CA ARG A 351 16.20 -0.93 -11.47
C ARG A 351 14.83 -1.59 -11.44
N VAL A 352 14.02 -1.37 -12.48
CA VAL A 352 12.64 -1.82 -12.55
C VAL A 352 12.58 -3.20 -13.19
N THR A 353 11.97 -4.14 -12.48
CA THR A 353 11.92 -5.55 -12.87
C THR A 353 10.57 -5.97 -13.44
N ASP A 354 9.49 -5.30 -13.05
CA ASP A 354 8.14 -5.60 -13.51
C ASP A 354 7.79 -4.78 -14.75
N ALA A 355 7.25 -5.43 -15.79
CA ALA A 355 6.95 -4.79 -17.07
C ALA A 355 5.86 -3.71 -16.94
N TRP A 356 4.91 -3.87 -16.00
CA TRP A 356 3.85 -2.88 -15.77
C TRP A 356 4.40 -1.64 -15.04
N ASP A 357 5.32 -1.84 -14.09
CA ASP A 357 6.04 -0.73 -13.47
C ASP A 357 6.96 -0.03 -14.48
N GLN A 358 7.59 -0.75 -15.41
CA GLN A 358 8.40 -0.15 -16.48
C GLN A 358 7.55 0.71 -17.43
N ARG A 359 6.34 0.24 -17.78
CA ARG A 359 5.35 1.03 -18.50
C ARG A 359 5.00 2.32 -17.73
N CYS A 360 4.74 2.19 -16.44
CA CYS A 360 4.42 3.33 -15.55
C CYS A 360 5.56 4.35 -15.51
N LEU A 361 6.80 3.90 -15.28
CA LEU A 361 7.99 4.75 -15.23
C LEU A 361 8.15 5.59 -16.51
N ARG A 362 7.99 4.97 -17.68
CA ARG A 362 8.10 5.66 -18.97
C ARG A 362 7.00 6.70 -19.18
N THR A 363 5.77 6.37 -18.80
CA THR A 363 4.66 7.32 -18.88
C THR A 363 4.87 8.52 -17.96
N ILE A 364 5.37 8.30 -16.73
CA ILE A 364 5.71 9.38 -15.81
C ILE A 364 6.85 10.22 -16.40
N LEU A 365 7.93 9.59 -16.88
CA LEU A 365 9.07 10.29 -17.48
C LEU A 365 8.64 11.23 -18.59
N LYS A 366 7.75 10.80 -19.49
CA LYS A 366 7.21 11.62 -20.59
C LYS A 366 6.52 12.91 -20.12
N GLY A 367 5.93 12.91 -18.92
CA GLY A 367 5.29 14.08 -18.31
C GLY A 367 6.28 15.17 -17.86
N PHE A 368 7.51 14.79 -17.51
CA PHE A 368 8.55 15.70 -17.00
C PHE A 368 9.68 15.95 -18.01
N PHE A 369 9.91 14.99 -18.90
CA PHE A 369 11.03 14.94 -19.82
C PHE A 369 10.54 14.53 -21.22
N SER A 370 10.09 15.52 -21.99
CA SER A 370 9.65 15.34 -23.37
C SER A 370 9.73 16.67 -24.15
N PRO A 371 9.65 16.66 -25.49
CA PRO A 371 9.66 17.90 -26.27
C PRO A 371 8.59 18.91 -25.83
N LYS A 372 7.45 18.42 -25.31
CA LYS A 372 6.34 19.24 -24.83
C LYS A 372 6.71 20.04 -23.57
N THR A 373 7.61 19.52 -22.73
CA THR A 373 7.97 20.18 -21.46
C THR A 373 8.83 21.42 -21.65
N LEU A 374 9.41 21.61 -22.84
CA LEU A 374 10.14 22.84 -23.20
C LEU A 374 9.22 24.01 -23.56
N GLY A 375 7.92 23.74 -23.79
CA GLY A 375 6.92 24.76 -24.11
C GLY A 375 6.87 25.90 -23.08
N SER A 376 6.50 27.10 -23.53
CA SER A 376 6.26 28.23 -22.63
C SER A 376 5.00 27.98 -21.81
N GLY A 377 5.08 28.21 -20.50
CA GLY A 377 3.96 27.99 -19.57
C GLY A 377 3.54 26.53 -19.36
N TYR A 378 4.40 25.55 -19.69
CA TYR A 378 4.11 24.14 -19.40
C TYR A 378 4.08 23.88 -17.88
N THR A 379 2.98 23.32 -17.40
CA THR A 379 2.80 22.90 -16.02
C THR A 379 2.88 21.37 -15.91
N TYR A 380 3.47 20.88 -14.83
CA TYR A 380 3.58 19.44 -14.57
C TYR A 380 2.32 18.83 -13.96
N SER A 381 1.35 19.66 -13.59
CA SER A 381 0.16 19.28 -12.82
C SER A 381 -1.02 20.20 -13.18
N SER A 382 -2.25 19.76 -12.92
CA SER A 382 -3.48 20.50 -13.25
C SER A 382 -3.71 21.76 -12.40
N SER A 383 -3.17 21.79 -11.18
CA SER A 383 -3.20 22.93 -10.25
C SER A 383 -2.37 24.12 -10.74
N GLY A 384 -1.42 23.88 -11.64
CA GLY A 384 -0.53 24.91 -12.16
C GLY A 384 0.54 25.39 -11.17
N ILE A 385 0.59 24.82 -9.96
CA ILE A 385 1.57 25.18 -8.92
C ILE A 385 2.96 24.68 -9.32
N TYR A 386 3.02 23.47 -9.89
CA TYR A 386 4.27 22.81 -10.24
C TYR A 386 4.65 23.06 -11.70
N TYR A 387 5.66 23.89 -11.93
CA TYR A 387 6.24 24.20 -13.24
C TYR A 387 7.77 24.42 -13.14
N ALA A 388 8.44 24.49 -14.28
CA ALA A 388 9.85 24.91 -14.37
C ALA A 388 9.92 26.44 -14.57
N PRO A 389 10.52 27.21 -13.64
CA PRO A 389 10.67 28.65 -13.77
C PRO A 389 11.35 29.08 -15.08
N GLU A 390 10.92 30.19 -15.68
CA GLU A 390 11.53 30.73 -16.92
C GLU A 390 12.65 31.73 -16.63
N THR A 391 13.50 31.40 -15.66
CA THR A 391 14.58 32.25 -15.16
C THR A 391 15.94 31.69 -15.55
N ASP A 392 16.95 32.56 -15.56
CA ASP A 392 18.32 32.18 -15.94
C ASP A 392 19.20 31.85 -14.72
N GLU A 393 18.84 32.33 -13.53
CA GLU A 393 19.61 32.20 -12.28
C GLU A 393 19.16 31.01 -11.43
N LEU A 394 20.11 30.21 -10.94
CA LEU A 394 19.87 29.06 -10.04
C LEU A 394 19.21 29.47 -8.72
N GLU A 395 19.55 30.65 -8.20
CA GLU A 395 19.02 31.14 -6.92
C GLU A 395 17.51 31.40 -6.98
N GLN A 396 16.99 31.78 -8.14
CA GLN A 396 15.56 31.97 -8.35
C GLN A 396 14.80 30.63 -8.36
N TYR A 397 15.41 29.57 -8.89
CA TYR A 397 14.87 28.22 -8.78
C TYR A 397 14.82 27.75 -7.32
N ARG A 398 15.86 28.04 -6.53
CA ARG A 398 15.87 27.71 -5.08
C ARG A 398 14.75 28.42 -4.33
N LYS A 399 14.54 29.71 -4.58
CA LYS A 399 13.42 30.48 -3.98
C LYS A 399 12.06 29.91 -4.36
N TYR A 400 11.88 29.52 -5.63
CA TYR A 400 10.66 28.86 -6.07
C TYR A 400 10.44 27.51 -5.36
N ILE A 401 11.47 26.68 -5.23
CA ILE A 401 11.39 25.41 -4.48
C ILE A 401 10.98 25.66 -3.01
N GLU A 402 11.46 26.74 -2.39
CA GLU A 402 11.06 27.11 -1.04
C GLU A 402 9.62 27.61 -0.92
N SER A 403 9.02 28.08 -2.02
CA SER A 403 7.60 28.47 -2.07
C SER A 403 6.64 27.28 -2.23
N LEU A 404 7.15 26.08 -2.56
CA LEU A 404 6.32 24.90 -2.75
C LEU A 404 5.63 24.46 -1.44
N PRO A 405 4.42 23.87 -1.55
CA PRO A 405 3.73 23.27 -0.41
C PRO A 405 4.59 22.24 0.33
N ILE A 406 4.39 22.13 1.64
CA ILE A 406 5.03 21.09 2.47
C ILE A 406 4.31 19.75 2.28
N ILE A 407 3.00 19.80 2.05
CA ILE A 407 2.14 18.64 1.80
C ILE A 407 1.85 18.62 0.31
N ASP A 408 2.22 17.53 -0.34
CA ASP A 408 2.03 17.34 -1.78
C ASP A 408 0.68 16.70 -2.08
N ASP A 409 -0.11 17.34 -2.94
CA ASP A 409 -1.39 16.77 -3.39
C ASP A 409 -1.17 15.62 -4.38
N PRO A 410 -2.03 14.57 -4.39
CA PRO A 410 -1.91 13.40 -5.27
C PRO A 410 -1.82 13.72 -6.76
N GLU A 411 -2.38 14.85 -7.15
CA GLU A 411 -2.39 15.37 -8.51
C GLU A 411 -0.98 15.42 -9.11
N VAL A 412 0.02 15.89 -8.35
CA VAL A 412 1.40 16.03 -8.86
C VAL A 412 2.03 14.69 -9.21
N PHE A 413 1.57 13.61 -8.56
CA PHE A 413 2.00 12.24 -8.82
C PHE A 413 1.20 11.58 -9.97
N GLY A 414 0.24 12.30 -10.55
CA GLY A 414 -0.71 11.79 -11.54
C GLY A 414 -1.79 10.87 -10.94
N MET A 415 -1.95 10.85 -9.61
CA MET A 415 -2.85 9.94 -8.91
C MET A 415 -4.22 10.56 -8.59
N HIS A 416 -5.20 9.72 -8.27
CA HIS A 416 -6.51 10.16 -7.78
C HIS A 416 -6.43 10.51 -6.27
N GLU A 417 -7.32 11.37 -5.78
CA GLU A 417 -7.34 11.78 -4.36
C GLU A 417 -7.49 10.60 -3.40
N ASN A 418 -8.21 9.56 -3.82
CA ASN A 418 -8.39 8.31 -3.07
C ASN A 418 -7.05 7.63 -2.73
N ALA A 419 -6.00 7.80 -3.54
CA ALA A 419 -4.67 7.27 -3.22
C ALA A 419 -4.09 7.91 -1.95
N ASN A 420 -4.38 9.20 -1.72
CA ASN A 420 -3.99 9.88 -0.48
C ASN A 420 -4.73 9.30 0.71
N LEU A 421 -6.03 9.01 0.58
CA LEU A 421 -6.84 8.45 1.66
C LEU A 421 -6.29 7.08 2.08
N ALA A 422 -5.94 6.22 1.12
CA ALA A 422 -5.30 4.92 1.39
C ALA A 422 -3.95 5.08 2.09
N PHE A 423 -3.09 5.96 1.57
CA PHE A 423 -1.79 6.25 2.18
C PHE A 423 -1.93 6.75 3.62
N GLN A 424 -2.82 7.72 3.84
CA GLN A 424 -3.10 8.32 5.14
C GLN A 424 -3.64 7.31 6.16
N ARG A 425 -4.52 6.40 5.72
CA ARG A 425 -4.98 5.28 6.55
C ARG A 425 -3.83 4.33 6.91
N GLN A 426 -2.97 4.01 5.96
CA GLN A 426 -1.81 3.14 6.21
C GLN A 426 -0.81 3.77 7.20
N GLU A 427 -0.54 5.07 7.10
CA GLU A 427 0.31 5.80 8.06
C GLU A 427 -0.32 5.79 9.45
N THR A 428 -1.64 5.99 9.54
CA THR A 428 -2.38 5.90 10.80
C THR A 428 -2.27 4.51 11.43
N MET A 429 -2.42 3.44 10.65
CA MET A 429 -2.22 2.07 11.14
C MET A 429 -0.79 1.84 11.62
N THR A 430 0.21 2.34 10.89
CA THR A 430 1.61 2.23 11.28
C THR A 430 1.85 2.95 12.62
N LEU A 431 1.33 4.17 12.79
CA LEU A 431 1.41 4.93 14.03
C LEU A 431 0.78 4.17 15.20
N ILE A 432 -0.45 3.68 15.03
CA ILE A 432 -1.17 2.95 16.08
C ILE A 432 -0.46 1.65 16.47
N ASN A 433 -0.03 0.87 15.48
CA ASN A 433 0.70 -0.38 15.73
C ASN A 433 2.03 -0.13 16.45
N THR A 434 2.78 0.90 16.03
CA THR A 434 4.03 1.30 16.71
C THR A 434 3.76 1.67 18.17
N ILE A 435 2.69 2.41 18.46
CA ILE A 435 2.32 2.75 19.84
C ILE A 435 1.93 1.48 20.62
N LEU A 436 1.15 0.58 20.02
CA LEU A 436 0.76 -0.68 20.65
C LEU A 436 1.97 -1.57 20.99
N ASP A 437 2.97 -1.62 20.12
CA ASP A 437 4.20 -2.38 20.35
C ASP A 437 5.06 -1.82 21.49
N VAL A 438 5.05 -0.49 21.68
CA VAL A 438 5.76 0.18 22.78
C VAL A 438 4.99 0.08 24.10
N THR A 439 3.67 -0.10 24.09
CA THR A 439 2.88 -0.20 25.33
C THR A 439 3.11 -1.52 26.08
N PRO A 440 3.37 -1.48 27.40
CA PRO A 440 3.60 -2.69 28.19
C PRO A 440 2.34 -3.57 28.23
N ARG A 441 2.48 -4.83 27.77
CA ARG A 441 1.40 -5.84 27.69
C ARG A 441 0.91 -6.37 29.05
N SER A 442 1.44 -5.86 30.16
CA SER A 442 1.24 -6.38 31.52
C SER A 442 -0.02 -5.90 32.24
N SER A 443 -0.91 -5.14 31.59
CA SER A 443 -2.19 -4.71 32.18
C SER A 443 -3.37 -5.53 31.63
N ALA A 444 -3.43 -6.82 31.96
CA ALA A 444 -4.65 -7.60 31.77
C ALA A 444 -5.71 -7.16 32.78
N GLN A 445 -6.81 -6.57 32.28
CA GLN A 445 -8.00 -6.28 33.08
C GLN A 445 -8.59 -7.59 33.64
N HIS A 446 -8.84 -7.62 34.94
CA HIS A 446 -9.54 -8.74 35.59
C HIS A 446 -10.97 -8.81 35.04
N GLY A 447 -11.29 -9.86 34.28
CA GLY A 447 -12.63 -10.12 33.74
C GLY A 447 -12.71 -10.38 32.22
N ALA A 448 -11.60 -10.24 31.47
CA ALA A 448 -11.55 -10.67 30.08
C ALA A 448 -11.35 -12.19 29.98
N LYS A 449 -11.98 -12.85 28.98
CA LYS A 449 -11.71 -14.26 28.64
C LYS A 449 -10.21 -14.50 28.51
N SER A 450 -9.76 -15.68 28.93
CA SER A 450 -8.35 -16.04 28.75
C SER A 450 -8.02 -16.11 27.25
N ASN A 451 -6.77 -15.83 26.88
CA ASN A 451 -6.34 -15.94 25.49
C ASN A 451 -6.59 -17.35 24.93
N ASP A 452 -6.43 -18.38 25.77
CA ASP A 452 -6.68 -19.78 25.43
C ASP A 452 -8.16 -20.06 25.13
N GLU A 453 -9.08 -19.51 25.93
CA GLU A 453 -10.52 -19.59 25.67
C GLU A 453 -10.90 -18.92 24.36
N ILE A 454 -10.35 -17.72 24.09
CA ILE A 454 -10.63 -16.98 22.86
C ILE A 454 -10.19 -17.78 21.62
N VAL A 455 -8.99 -18.36 21.66
CA VAL A 455 -8.45 -19.14 20.54
C VAL A 455 -9.23 -20.44 20.34
N CYS A 456 -9.62 -21.13 21.42
CA CYS A 456 -10.45 -22.34 21.36
C CYS A 456 -11.83 -22.06 20.77
N ASP A 457 -12.52 -21.02 21.26
CA ASP A 457 -13.83 -20.59 20.77
C ASP A 457 -13.76 -20.26 19.26
N LEU A 458 -12.71 -19.54 18.85
CA LEU A 458 -12.50 -19.19 17.45
C LEU A 458 -12.21 -20.42 16.59
N ALA A 459 -11.38 -21.35 17.06
CA ALA A 459 -11.09 -22.60 16.36
C ALA A 459 -12.35 -23.46 16.19
N GLU A 460 -13.21 -23.55 17.21
CA GLU A 460 -14.48 -24.28 17.14
C GLU A 460 -15.47 -23.61 16.18
N SER A 461 -15.58 -22.28 16.25
CA SER A 461 -16.40 -21.49 15.32
C SER A 461 -15.98 -21.71 13.87
N ILE A 462 -14.68 -21.70 13.58
CA ILE A 462 -14.15 -21.95 12.24
C ILE A 462 -14.43 -23.39 11.81
N LEU A 463 -14.15 -24.39 12.66
CA LEU A 463 -14.42 -25.80 12.36
C LEU A 463 -15.89 -26.05 12.01
N SER A 464 -16.83 -25.41 12.72
CA SER A 464 -18.27 -25.55 12.45
C SER A 464 -18.72 -24.96 11.10
N LYS A 465 -17.99 -23.96 10.59
CA LYS A 465 -18.29 -23.27 9.34
C LYS A 465 -17.62 -23.89 8.12
N LEU A 466 -16.60 -24.73 8.32
CA LEU A 466 -15.87 -25.36 7.21
C LEU A 466 -16.76 -26.37 6.48
N PRO A 467 -16.95 -26.23 5.16
CA PRO A 467 -17.72 -27.19 4.37
C PRO A 467 -17.10 -28.58 4.35
N GLU A 468 -17.89 -29.55 3.91
CA GLU A 468 -17.43 -30.92 3.67
C GLU A 468 -16.52 -31.02 2.44
N ARG A 469 -15.90 -32.20 2.27
CA ARG A 469 -15.01 -32.48 1.15
C ARG A 469 -15.81 -32.39 -0.15
N LEU A 470 -15.26 -31.70 -1.15
CA LEU A 470 -15.83 -31.66 -2.49
C LEU A 470 -15.60 -33.01 -3.17
N ASP A 471 -16.67 -33.68 -3.58
CA ASP A 471 -16.61 -34.95 -4.31
C ASP A 471 -16.99 -34.75 -5.78
N MET A 472 -16.12 -35.18 -6.68
CA MET A 472 -16.37 -35.14 -8.12
C MET A 472 -17.27 -36.30 -8.56
N ASP A 473 -17.43 -37.35 -7.75
CA ASP A 473 -18.32 -38.47 -8.05
C ASP A 473 -19.80 -38.05 -7.96
N GLU A 474 -20.11 -36.98 -7.23
CA GLU A 474 -21.45 -36.37 -7.13
C GLU A 474 -21.76 -35.42 -8.31
N ALA A 475 -20.82 -35.22 -9.24
CA ALA A 475 -20.98 -34.27 -10.32
C ALA A 475 -22.06 -34.72 -11.34
N VAL A 476 -22.81 -33.74 -11.87
CA VAL A 476 -23.86 -34.00 -12.87
C VAL A 476 -23.28 -34.69 -14.12
N GLU A 477 -23.98 -35.70 -14.65
CA GLU A 477 -23.55 -36.50 -15.81
C GLU A 477 -23.19 -35.64 -17.05
N ILE A 478 -23.84 -34.48 -17.20
CA ILE A 478 -23.58 -33.50 -18.28
C ILE A 478 -22.11 -33.05 -18.31
N LEU A 479 -21.44 -32.96 -17.16
CA LEU A 479 -20.04 -32.53 -17.08
C LEU A 479 -19.07 -33.58 -17.64
N PHE A 480 -19.48 -34.84 -17.70
CA PHE A 480 -18.66 -35.97 -18.18
C PHE A 480 -18.93 -36.35 -19.63
N VAL A 481 -19.81 -35.62 -20.32
CA VAL A 481 -20.07 -35.82 -21.76
C VAL A 481 -18.77 -35.58 -22.52
N ARG A 482 -18.35 -36.60 -23.26
CA ARG A 482 -17.14 -36.56 -24.08
C ARG A 482 -17.48 -36.05 -25.48
N ASP A 483 -16.58 -35.24 -26.02
CA ASP A 483 -16.67 -34.75 -27.39
C ASP A 483 -16.49 -35.91 -28.41
N GLY A 484 -16.73 -35.65 -29.70
CA GLY A 484 -16.63 -36.65 -30.78
C GLY A 484 -15.26 -37.35 -30.90
N ASN A 485 -14.22 -36.75 -30.28
CA ASN A 485 -12.87 -37.30 -30.19
C ASN A 485 -12.57 -38.02 -28.84
N GLY A 486 -13.59 -38.29 -28.02
CA GLY A 486 -13.46 -38.99 -26.73
C GLY A 486 -12.81 -38.19 -25.60
N ARG A 487 -12.67 -36.86 -25.77
CA ARG A 487 -12.05 -35.96 -24.79
C ARG A 487 -13.10 -35.32 -23.88
N LEU A 488 -12.78 -35.13 -22.61
CA LEU A 488 -13.60 -34.32 -21.70
C LEU A 488 -13.47 -32.83 -22.02
N ASN A 489 -14.52 -32.08 -21.69
CA ASN A 489 -14.51 -30.62 -21.68
C ASN A 489 -13.35 -30.12 -20.79
N SER A 490 -12.51 -29.20 -21.31
CA SER A 490 -11.36 -28.70 -20.56
C SER A 490 -11.78 -28.01 -19.24
N LEU A 491 -12.97 -27.39 -19.20
CA LEU A 491 -13.49 -26.76 -17.99
C LEU A 491 -13.84 -27.79 -16.90
N THR A 492 -14.28 -29.00 -17.25
CA THR A 492 -14.49 -30.08 -16.27
C THR A 492 -13.16 -30.54 -15.67
N ILE A 493 -12.08 -30.56 -16.47
CA ILE A 493 -10.74 -30.90 -15.97
C ILE A 493 -10.25 -29.82 -14.99
N VAL A 494 -10.45 -28.54 -15.32
CA VAL A 494 -10.13 -27.42 -14.42
C VAL A 494 -10.92 -27.54 -13.12
N LEU A 495 -12.23 -27.83 -13.19
CA LEU A 495 -13.08 -28.03 -12.02
C LEU A 495 -12.52 -29.11 -11.07
N GLY A 496 -12.12 -30.27 -11.61
CA GLY A 496 -11.51 -31.33 -10.81
C GLY A 496 -10.20 -30.90 -10.14
N GLN A 497 -9.32 -30.21 -10.86
CA GLN A 497 -8.06 -29.70 -10.30
C GLN A 497 -8.28 -28.64 -9.21
N GLU A 498 -9.29 -27.79 -9.37
CA GLU A 498 -9.69 -26.78 -8.38
C GLU A 498 -10.26 -27.45 -7.13
N ALA A 499 -11.15 -28.44 -7.29
CA ALA A 499 -11.70 -29.22 -6.20
C ALA A 499 -10.61 -29.93 -5.38
N ASP A 500 -9.62 -30.54 -6.04
CA ASP A 500 -8.48 -31.19 -5.38
C ASP A 500 -7.63 -30.20 -4.56
N ARG A 501 -7.41 -28.98 -5.07
CA ARG A 501 -6.68 -27.92 -4.35
C ARG A 501 -7.45 -27.47 -3.10
N PHE A 502 -8.76 -27.22 -3.22
CA PHE A 502 -9.60 -26.88 -2.08
C PHE A 502 -9.67 -28.01 -1.05
N ASN A 503 -9.78 -29.26 -1.50
CA ASN A 503 -9.77 -30.43 -0.61
C ASN A 503 -8.46 -30.57 0.17
N ASN A 504 -7.31 -30.29 -0.48
CA ASN A 504 -6.03 -30.26 0.22
C ASN A 504 -5.98 -29.15 1.29
N LEU A 505 -6.45 -27.95 0.96
CA LEU A 505 -6.53 -26.84 1.91
C LEU A 505 -7.45 -27.17 3.09
N LEU A 506 -8.66 -27.69 2.84
CA LEU A 506 -9.60 -28.11 3.88
C LEU A 506 -9.00 -29.15 4.83
N ARG A 507 -8.22 -30.09 4.31
CA ARG A 507 -7.49 -31.07 5.12
C ARG A 507 -6.47 -30.40 6.05
N VAL A 508 -5.66 -29.47 5.53
CA VAL A 508 -4.68 -28.71 6.34
C VAL A 508 -5.37 -27.91 7.44
N LEU A 509 -6.48 -27.24 7.13
CA LEU A 509 -7.28 -26.48 8.10
C LEU A 509 -7.82 -27.36 9.21
N ARG A 510 -8.48 -28.47 8.86
CA ARG A 510 -9.06 -29.39 9.86
C ARG A 510 -7.99 -29.99 10.77
N VAL A 511 -6.86 -30.44 10.21
CA VAL A 511 -5.76 -31.02 10.99
C VAL A 511 -5.13 -29.99 11.92
N SER A 512 -4.85 -28.78 11.42
CA SER A 512 -4.24 -27.72 12.24
C SER A 512 -5.17 -27.25 13.37
N LEU A 513 -6.46 -27.02 13.09
CA LEU A 513 -7.45 -26.60 14.10
C LEU A 513 -7.63 -27.64 15.21
N VAL A 514 -7.78 -28.92 14.85
CA VAL A 514 -7.93 -30.00 15.85
C VAL A 514 -6.64 -30.18 16.67
N THR A 515 -5.47 -30.01 16.04
CA THR A 515 -4.19 -30.13 16.75
C THR A 515 -3.97 -28.95 17.69
N LEU A 516 -4.35 -27.74 17.29
CA LEU A 516 -4.30 -26.54 18.14
C LEU A 516 -5.16 -26.70 19.38
N GLN A 517 -6.41 -27.17 19.24
CA GLN A 517 -7.30 -27.44 20.38
C GLN A 517 -6.69 -28.48 21.35
N LYS A 518 -6.09 -29.55 20.81
CA LYS A 518 -5.41 -30.57 21.63
C LYS A 518 -4.15 -30.02 22.32
N ALA A 519 -3.42 -29.12 21.67
CA ALA A 519 -2.24 -28.49 22.24
C ALA A 519 -2.61 -27.56 23.41
N ILE A 520 -3.67 -26.76 23.26
CA ILE A 520 -4.20 -25.90 24.34
C ILE A 520 -4.70 -26.75 25.52
N ALA A 521 -5.33 -27.90 25.23
CA ALA A 521 -5.75 -28.86 26.26
C ALA A 521 -4.59 -29.63 26.93
N GLY A 522 -3.34 -29.40 26.52
CA GLY A 522 -2.14 -30.08 27.06
C GLY A 522 -1.97 -31.54 26.62
N LEU A 523 -2.74 -32.00 25.63
CA LEU A 523 -2.67 -33.37 25.10
C LEU A 523 -1.57 -33.54 24.03
N VAL A 524 -1.15 -32.44 23.41
CA VAL A 524 -0.09 -32.38 22.38
C VAL A 524 0.88 -31.26 22.77
N VAL A 525 2.17 -31.45 22.48
CA VAL A 525 3.20 -30.43 22.74
C VAL A 525 3.03 -29.27 21.77
N MET A 526 3.07 -28.04 22.29
CA MET A 526 3.06 -26.82 21.47
C MET A 526 4.33 -26.75 20.62
N SER A 527 4.19 -26.85 19.31
CA SER A 527 5.28 -26.63 18.35
C SER A 527 5.39 -25.15 17.97
N GLU A 528 6.51 -24.74 17.39
CA GLU A 528 6.69 -23.37 16.86
C GLU A 528 5.61 -23.00 15.83
N GLU A 529 5.22 -23.94 14.98
CA GLU A 529 4.14 -23.75 14.00
C GLU A 529 2.79 -23.50 14.68
N MET A 530 2.47 -24.25 15.75
CA MET A 530 1.21 -24.09 16.49
C MET A 530 1.20 -22.79 17.29
N ASP A 531 2.32 -22.39 17.87
CA ASP A 531 2.48 -21.12 18.58
C ASP A 531 2.31 -19.92 17.62
N SER A 532 2.82 -20.05 16.40
CA SER A 532 2.58 -19.07 15.34
C SER A 532 1.10 -18.99 14.94
N ILE A 533 0.41 -20.13 14.80
CA ILE A 533 -1.05 -20.17 14.53
C ILE A 533 -1.82 -19.52 15.70
N TYR A 534 -1.49 -19.88 16.94
CA TYR A 534 -2.09 -19.33 18.15
C TYR A 534 -1.96 -17.79 18.20
N THR A 535 -0.75 -17.28 17.97
CA THR A 535 -0.49 -15.84 17.92
C THR A 535 -1.23 -15.16 16.78
N SER A 536 -1.34 -15.81 15.62
CA SER A 536 -2.09 -15.28 14.46
C SER A 536 -3.58 -15.16 14.75
N PHE A 537 -4.16 -16.12 15.46
CA PHE A 537 -5.57 -16.09 15.87
C PHE A 537 -5.87 -14.92 16.81
N LEU A 538 -4.99 -14.68 17.80
CA LEU A 538 -5.11 -13.54 18.70
C LEU A 538 -5.03 -12.19 17.98
N ASN A 539 -4.27 -12.13 16.89
CA ASN A 539 -4.11 -10.94 16.07
C ASN A 539 -5.12 -10.84 14.90
N ASN A 540 -6.11 -11.76 14.81
CA ASN A 540 -7.07 -11.85 13.70
C ASN A 540 -6.42 -11.92 12.30
N GLN A 541 -5.27 -12.60 12.21
CA GLN A 541 -4.49 -12.79 10.98
C GLN A 541 -4.56 -14.24 10.51
N VAL A 542 -4.53 -14.45 9.20
CA VAL A 542 -4.45 -15.80 8.61
C VAL A 542 -3.05 -16.37 8.86
N PRO A 543 -2.92 -17.55 9.50
CA PRO A 543 -1.61 -18.14 9.76
C PRO A 543 -0.81 -18.43 8.49
N ALA A 544 0.51 -18.23 8.55
CA ALA A 544 1.42 -18.48 7.43
C ALA A 544 1.36 -19.93 6.90
N HIS A 545 1.16 -20.90 7.80
CA HIS A 545 0.99 -22.31 7.44
C HIS A 545 -0.21 -22.53 6.51
N TRP A 546 -1.31 -21.81 6.73
CA TRP A 546 -2.49 -21.86 5.87
C TRP A 546 -2.24 -21.12 4.56
N ALA A 547 -1.65 -19.92 4.63
CA ALA A 547 -1.34 -19.09 3.47
C ALA A 547 -0.48 -19.83 2.42
N ASN A 548 0.49 -20.64 2.87
CA ASN A 548 1.35 -21.44 1.97
C ASN A 548 0.57 -22.52 1.18
N SER A 549 -0.52 -23.03 1.74
CA SER A 549 -1.37 -24.05 1.10
C SER A 549 -2.64 -23.45 0.46
N ALA A 550 -2.86 -22.14 0.62
CA ALA A 550 -4.05 -21.43 0.18
C ALA A 550 -3.77 -20.57 -1.06
N TYR A 551 -4.84 -19.95 -1.56
CA TYR A 551 -4.76 -18.90 -2.55
C TYR A 551 -4.24 -17.59 -1.91
N PRO A 552 -3.55 -16.72 -2.67
CA PRO A 552 -3.11 -15.43 -2.15
C PRO A 552 -4.29 -14.59 -1.66
N SER A 553 -4.19 -14.03 -0.44
CA SER A 553 -5.22 -13.18 0.17
C SER A 553 -4.60 -12.21 1.16
N LEU A 554 -5.21 -11.02 1.30
CA LEU A 554 -4.86 -10.01 2.30
C LEU A 554 -5.99 -9.79 3.33
N LYS A 555 -7.06 -10.59 3.25
CA LYS A 555 -8.20 -10.55 4.17
C LYS A 555 -7.79 -10.92 5.60
N THR A 556 -8.45 -10.30 6.58
CA THR A 556 -8.39 -10.71 7.99
C THR A 556 -8.93 -12.13 8.17
N LEU A 557 -8.58 -12.82 9.26
CA LEU A 557 -8.96 -14.21 9.49
C LEU A 557 -10.48 -14.42 9.38
N ALA A 558 -11.28 -13.55 9.99
CA ALA A 558 -12.74 -13.62 9.92
C ALA A 558 -13.30 -13.46 8.50
N SER A 559 -12.80 -12.49 7.73
CA SER A 559 -13.22 -12.28 6.33
C SER A 559 -12.74 -13.40 5.41
N TRP A 560 -11.52 -13.89 5.63
CA TRP A 560 -10.93 -14.98 4.88
C TRP A 560 -11.73 -16.28 5.02
N VAL A 561 -12.20 -16.62 6.22
CA VAL A 561 -13.04 -17.82 6.42
C VAL A 561 -14.38 -17.69 5.70
N LYS A 562 -15.03 -16.51 5.74
CA LYS A 562 -16.27 -16.26 4.98
C LYS A 562 -16.05 -16.41 3.47
N ASP A 563 -14.97 -15.83 2.97
CA ASP A 563 -14.57 -15.93 1.56
C ASP A 563 -14.27 -17.37 1.14
N LEU A 564 -13.55 -18.15 1.96
CA LEU A 564 -13.30 -19.57 1.70
C LEU A 564 -14.59 -20.38 1.57
N VAL A 565 -15.56 -20.17 2.48
CA VAL A 565 -16.86 -20.84 2.43
C VAL A 565 -17.60 -20.49 1.14
N LEU A 566 -17.57 -19.22 0.71
CA LEU A 566 -18.19 -18.79 -0.55
C LEU A 566 -17.54 -19.44 -1.78
N ARG A 567 -16.20 -19.56 -1.80
CA ARG A 567 -15.47 -20.22 -2.90
C ARG A 567 -15.82 -21.69 -3.03
N ILE A 568 -15.84 -22.40 -1.90
CA ILE A 568 -16.20 -23.82 -1.89
C ILE A 568 -17.66 -23.99 -2.31
N ALA A 569 -18.56 -23.12 -1.84
CA ALA A 569 -19.96 -23.14 -2.27
C ALA A 569 -20.13 -22.89 -3.78
N PHE A 570 -19.33 -22.00 -4.37
CA PHE A 570 -19.30 -21.79 -5.82
C PHE A 570 -18.88 -23.05 -6.57
N ILE A 571 -17.77 -23.69 -6.17
CA ILE A 571 -17.29 -24.94 -6.78
C ILE A 571 -18.29 -26.09 -6.59
N GLN A 572 -18.87 -26.23 -5.39
CA GLN A 572 -19.88 -27.24 -5.10
C GLN A 572 -21.15 -27.05 -5.94
N THR A 573 -21.57 -25.80 -6.15
CA THR A 573 -22.71 -25.49 -7.04
C THR A 573 -22.40 -25.91 -8.47
N TRP A 574 -21.17 -25.66 -8.94
CA TRP A 574 -20.75 -26.08 -10.28
C TRP A 574 -20.75 -27.61 -10.41
N ILE A 575 -20.28 -28.34 -9.41
CA ILE A 575 -20.34 -29.82 -9.36
C ILE A 575 -21.81 -30.30 -9.43
N ALA A 576 -22.68 -29.73 -8.58
CA ALA A 576 -24.05 -30.22 -8.39
C ALA A 576 -25.06 -29.78 -9.46
N ARG A 577 -24.84 -28.63 -10.14
CA ARG A 577 -25.79 -28.06 -11.11
C ARG A 577 -25.22 -27.93 -12.53
N GLY A 578 -23.92 -28.17 -12.73
CA GLY A 578 -23.25 -27.95 -14.01
C GLY A 578 -22.75 -26.52 -14.19
N GLN A 579 -22.35 -26.17 -15.41
CA GLN A 579 -21.65 -24.91 -15.71
C GLN A 579 -22.51 -23.68 -15.36
N PRO A 580 -21.99 -22.72 -14.57
CA PRO A 580 -22.71 -21.48 -14.28
C PRO A 580 -22.77 -20.58 -15.52
N LYS A 581 -23.82 -19.75 -15.64
CA LYS A 581 -23.94 -18.75 -16.71
C LYS A 581 -22.80 -17.73 -16.70
N SER A 582 -22.36 -17.33 -15.51
CA SER A 582 -21.22 -16.43 -15.31
C SER A 582 -20.29 -17.00 -14.25
N PHE A 583 -18.99 -17.02 -14.55
CA PHE A 583 -17.95 -17.56 -13.70
C PHE A 583 -17.41 -16.48 -12.76
N TRP A 584 -17.35 -16.79 -11.46
CA TRP A 584 -16.75 -15.90 -10.48
C TRP A 584 -15.23 -16.05 -10.52
N ILE A 585 -14.52 -15.09 -11.15
CA ILE A 585 -13.07 -15.21 -11.38
C ILE A 585 -12.28 -15.24 -10.08
N SER A 586 -12.75 -14.49 -9.08
CA SER A 586 -12.16 -14.44 -7.76
C SER A 586 -12.32 -15.76 -7.04
N GLY A 587 -13.31 -16.58 -7.41
CA GLY A 587 -13.60 -17.86 -6.76
C GLY A 587 -12.53 -18.93 -6.94
N PHE A 588 -11.76 -18.84 -8.02
CA PHE A 588 -10.76 -19.85 -8.39
C PHE A 588 -9.49 -19.76 -7.55
N PHE A 589 -8.92 -20.92 -7.25
CA PHE A 589 -7.59 -21.05 -6.68
C PHE A 589 -6.52 -20.67 -7.72
N PHE A 590 -6.71 -21.10 -8.99
CA PHE A 590 -5.81 -20.79 -10.10
C PHE A 590 -6.57 -20.26 -11.34
N PRO A 591 -6.93 -18.96 -11.36
CA PRO A 591 -7.68 -18.33 -12.46
C PRO A 591 -7.03 -18.49 -13.85
N GLN A 592 -5.70 -18.52 -13.94
CA GLN A 592 -5.00 -18.67 -15.22
C GLN A 592 -5.26 -20.04 -15.87
N GLY A 593 -5.43 -21.09 -15.06
CA GLY A 593 -5.80 -22.42 -15.55
C GLY A 593 -7.21 -22.44 -16.14
N PHE A 594 -8.14 -21.71 -15.51
CA PHE A 594 -9.49 -21.50 -16.05
C PHE A 594 -9.46 -20.79 -17.40
N LEU A 595 -8.75 -19.66 -17.52
CA LEU A 595 -8.63 -18.93 -18.78
C LEU A 595 -8.02 -19.78 -19.90
N THR A 596 -6.99 -20.56 -19.59
CA THR A 596 -6.40 -21.52 -20.54
C THR A 596 -7.40 -22.61 -20.93
N GLY A 597 -8.21 -23.10 -19.98
CA GLY A 597 -9.28 -24.07 -20.24
C GLY A 597 -10.33 -23.55 -21.22
N VAL A 598 -10.69 -22.25 -21.13
CA VAL A 598 -11.60 -21.58 -22.07
C VAL A 598 -10.99 -21.53 -23.48
N LEU A 599 -9.72 -21.09 -23.60
CA LEU A 599 -9.02 -21.04 -24.89
C LEU A 599 -8.90 -22.44 -25.52
N GLN A 600 -8.60 -23.47 -24.72
CA GLN A 600 -8.53 -24.85 -25.19
C GLN A 600 -9.86 -25.37 -25.73
N ASN A 601 -10.99 -25.05 -25.07
CA ASN A 601 -12.30 -25.45 -25.56
C ASN A 601 -12.62 -24.81 -26.91
N HIS A 602 -12.36 -23.50 -27.04
CA HIS A 602 -12.57 -22.78 -28.30
C HIS A 602 -11.65 -23.30 -29.41
N ALA A 603 -10.36 -23.51 -29.11
CA ALA A 603 -9.39 -24.10 -30.02
C ALA A 603 -9.84 -25.48 -30.54
N ARG A 604 -10.42 -26.32 -29.66
CA ARG A 604 -10.94 -27.64 -30.03
C ARG A 604 -12.21 -27.56 -30.88
N LEU A 605 -13.12 -26.65 -30.53
CA LEU A 605 -14.40 -26.48 -31.24
C LEU A 605 -14.17 -26.02 -32.70
N TYR A 606 -13.23 -25.09 -32.91
CA TYR A 606 -12.93 -24.52 -34.23
C TYR A 606 -11.68 -25.10 -34.90
N ASN A 607 -11.00 -26.05 -34.25
CA ASN A 607 -9.76 -26.67 -34.71
C ASN A 607 -8.65 -25.63 -35.04
N LEU A 608 -8.43 -24.70 -34.12
CA LEU A 608 -7.45 -23.60 -34.24
C LEU A 608 -6.22 -23.83 -33.34
N PRO A 609 -5.04 -23.30 -33.69
CA PRO A 609 -3.88 -23.32 -32.80
C PRO A 609 -4.12 -22.43 -31.57
N ILE A 610 -3.83 -22.95 -30.37
CA ILE A 610 -4.06 -22.23 -29.11
C ILE A 610 -3.18 -20.99 -28.96
N ASP A 611 -1.95 -21.03 -29.49
CA ASP A 611 -0.95 -19.97 -29.33
C ASP A 611 -1.32 -18.68 -30.08
N GLU A 612 -2.23 -18.75 -31.05
CA GLU A 612 -2.73 -17.60 -31.82
C GLU A 612 -4.04 -17.03 -31.26
N LEU A 613 -4.61 -17.64 -30.22
CA LEU A 613 -5.86 -17.17 -29.61
C LEU A 613 -5.61 -16.16 -28.50
N ASN A 614 -6.30 -15.03 -28.58
CA ASN A 614 -6.34 -14.01 -27.53
C ASN A 614 -7.78 -13.67 -27.18
N PHE A 615 -8.00 -13.08 -26.00
CA PHE A 615 -9.34 -12.65 -25.60
C PHE A 615 -9.66 -11.25 -26.13
N ARG A 616 -10.84 -11.13 -26.72
CA ARG A 616 -11.58 -9.88 -26.86
C ARG A 616 -12.50 -9.74 -25.66
N PHE A 617 -12.59 -8.52 -25.12
CA PHE A 617 -13.38 -8.23 -23.93
C PHE A 617 -14.55 -7.34 -24.31
N GLN A 618 -15.75 -7.69 -23.84
CA GLN A 618 -16.93 -6.86 -23.94
C GLN A 618 -17.60 -6.75 -22.58
N VAL A 619 -17.73 -5.54 -22.06
CA VAL A 619 -18.43 -5.28 -20.81
C VAL A 619 -19.93 -5.26 -21.06
N LEU A 620 -20.69 -5.93 -20.20
CA LEU A 620 -22.15 -5.99 -20.23
C LEU A 620 -22.74 -5.08 -19.15
N PRO A 621 -23.87 -4.40 -19.37
CA PRO A 621 -24.52 -3.53 -18.38
C PRO A 621 -25.31 -4.35 -17.34
N ALA A 622 -24.65 -5.35 -16.73
CA ALA A 622 -25.23 -6.22 -15.72
C ALA A 622 -24.22 -6.45 -14.61
N TYR A 623 -24.67 -6.30 -13.36
CA TYR A 623 -23.87 -6.49 -12.18
C TYR A 623 -24.24 -7.80 -11.49
N ARG A 624 -23.22 -8.55 -11.05
CA ARG A 624 -23.43 -9.83 -10.38
C ARG A 624 -22.53 -9.97 -9.17
N ASP A 625 -23.16 -10.08 -8.00
CA ASP A 625 -22.49 -10.37 -6.73
C ASP A 625 -22.65 -11.84 -6.36
N GLN A 626 -21.54 -12.51 -6.05
CA GLN A 626 -21.53 -13.92 -5.70
C GLN A 626 -22.24 -14.20 -4.37
N VAL A 627 -22.23 -13.26 -3.42
CA VAL A 627 -22.93 -13.47 -2.13
C VAL A 627 -24.44 -13.57 -2.37
N ALA A 628 -25.00 -12.63 -3.13
CA ALA A 628 -26.40 -12.64 -3.53
C ALA A 628 -26.77 -13.91 -4.33
N VAL A 629 -25.87 -14.36 -5.22
CA VAL A 629 -26.06 -15.62 -5.97
C VAL A 629 -26.13 -16.82 -5.02
N CYS A 630 -25.21 -16.94 -4.07
CA CYS A 630 -25.20 -18.03 -3.09
C CYS A 630 -26.48 -18.04 -2.22
N GLU A 631 -26.96 -16.87 -1.79
CA GLU A 631 -28.19 -16.74 -1.00
C GLU A 631 -29.45 -17.08 -1.81
N ALA A 632 -29.54 -16.61 -3.05
CA ALA A 632 -30.61 -16.98 -3.97
C ALA A 632 -30.62 -18.49 -4.26
N LEU A 633 -29.45 -19.10 -4.44
CA LEU A 633 -29.32 -20.53 -4.68
C LEU A 633 -29.75 -21.39 -3.47
N ARG A 634 -29.59 -20.90 -2.25
CA ARG A 634 -30.06 -21.56 -1.01
C ARG A 634 -31.58 -21.55 -0.87
N SER A 635 -32.23 -20.50 -1.37
CA SER A 635 -33.69 -20.34 -1.27
C SER A 635 -34.46 -21.01 -2.43
N LEU A 636 -33.80 -21.26 -3.57
CA LEU A 636 -34.40 -21.87 -4.75
C LEU A 636 -34.28 -23.42 -4.76
N PRO A 637 -35.34 -24.15 -5.19
CA PRO A 637 -35.27 -25.59 -5.40
C PRO A 637 -34.30 -25.97 -6.53
N GLY A 638 -33.70 -27.17 -6.44
CA GLY A 638 -32.45 -27.58 -7.10
C GLY A 638 -32.35 -27.52 -8.64
N SER A 639 -33.41 -27.13 -9.35
CA SER A 639 -33.42 -26.99 -10.82
C SER A 639 -33.99 -25.67 -11.33
N ALA A 640 -34.37 -24.73 -10.45
CA ALA A 640 -34.90 -23.44 -10.87
C ALA A 640 -33.78 -22.52 -11.38
N GLN A 641 -34.05 -21.82 -12.50
CA GLN A 641 -33.18 -20.77 -13.03
C GLN A 641 -33.14 -19.60 -12.05
N LEU A 642 -31.96 -18.99 -11.88
CA LEU A 642 -31.83 -17.80 -11.06
C LEU A 642 -32.49 -16.62 -11.80
N PRO A 643 -33.27 -15.76 -11.13
CA PRO A 643 -33.80 -14.55 -11.75
C PRO A 643 -32.68 -13.67 -12.35
N MET A 644 -31.53 -13.62 -11.67
CA MET A 644 -30.33 -12.90 -12.14
C MET A 644 -29.65 -13.53 -13.37
N ASP A 645 -30.03 -14.75 -13.76
CA ASP A 645 -29.55 -15.40 -14.98
C ASP A 645 -30.37 -15.00 -16.22
N GLU A 646 -31.54 -14.40 -16.05
CA GLU A 646 -32.39 -13.90 -17.15
C GLU A 646 -31.84 -12.59 -17.75
N GLU A 647 -31.16 -11.77 -16.95
CA GLU A 647 -30.53 -10.52 -17.37
C GLU A 647 -29.25 -10.75 -18.19
N LEU A 648 -28.70 -11.97 -18.17
CA LEU A 648 -27.45 -12.30 -18.85
C LEU A 648 -27.69 -12.95 -20.21
N PRO A 649 -26.97 -12.52 -21.27
CA PRO A 649 -27.04 -13.17 -22.57
C PRO A 649 -26.39 -14.56 -22.53
N ASP A 650 -26.85 -15.47 -23.38
CA ASP A 650 -26.17 -16.76 -23.59
C ASP A 650 -25.10 -16.58 -24.69
N PRO A 651 -23.80 -16.53 -24.35
CA PRO A 651 -22.75 -16.33 -25.35
C PRO A 651 -22.60 -17.59 -26.23
N LYS A 652 -22.42 -17.38 -27.54
CA LYS A 652 -22.13 -18.49 -28.48
C LYS A 652 -20.72 -19.06 -28.24
N ASP A 653 -19.77 -18.15 -28.04
CA ASP A 653 -18.35 -18.45 -27.86
C ASP A 653 -17.81 -17.71 -26.63
N GLY A 654 -16.88 -18.34 -25.93
CA GLY A 654 -16.27 -17.76 -24.73
C GLY A 654 -17.13 -17.94 -23.47
N VAL A 655 -16.86 -17.11 -22.46
CA VAL A 655 -17.51 -17.20 -21.14
C VAL A 655 -17.80 -15.82 -20.57
N LEU A 656 -18.86 -15.72 -19.76
CA LEU A 656 -19.12 -14.54 -18.95
C LEU A 656 -18.38 -14.64 -17.62
N VAL A 657 -17.78 -13.54 -17.18
CA VAL A 657 -16.94 -13.50 -15.99
C VAL A 657 -17.34 -12.32 -15.10
N HIS A 658 -17.47 -12.56 -13.80
CA HIS A 658 -17.79 -11.54 -12.80
C HIS A 658 -16.86 -11.61 -11.58
N GLY A 659 -16.96 -10.62 -10.68
CA GLY A 659 -16.12 -10.50 -9.48
C GLY A 659 -14.82 -9.73 -9.69
N MET A 660 -14.77 -8.82 -10.66
CA MET A 660 -13.64 -7.90 -10.82
C MET A 660 -13.96 -6.57 -10.16
N PHE A 661 -12.96 -5.96 -9.55
CA PHE A 661 -13.04 -4.64 -8.94
C PHE A 661 -12.05 -3.72 -9.64
N MET A 662 -12.45 -2.48 -9.86
CA MET A 662 -11.63 -1.43 -10.44
C MET A 662 -10.93 -0.67 -9.32
N ASP A 663 -9.62 -0.52 -9.44
CA ASP A 663 -8.79 0.23 -8.51
C ASP A 663 -8.32 1.52 -9.18
N ALA A 664 -8.37 2.63 -8.43
CA ALA A 664 -8.12 3.99 -8.91
C ALA A 664 -8.98 4.48 -10.11
N SER A 665 -10.03 3.73 -10.47
CA SER A 665 -10.96 4.05 -11.56
C SER A 665 -12.33 3.41 -11.30
N ARG A 666 -13.34 3.80 -12.08
CA ARG A 666 -14.67 3.21 -12.07
C ARG A 666 -15.18 2.96 -13.48
N TRP A 667 -16.26 2.19 -13.57
CA TRP A 667 -17.01 2.02 -14.80
C TRP A 667 -18.11 3.08 -14.87
N ASP A 668 -18.29 3.68 -16.04
CA ASP A 668 -19.43 4.54 -16.34
C ASP A 668 -20.47 3.72 -17.12
N ASP A 669 -21.61 3.45 -16.47
CA ASP A 669 -22.70 2.64 -17.03
C ASP A 669 -23.42 3.35 -18.19
N ASP A 670 -23.43 4.69 -18.21
CA ASP A 670 -24.13 5.47 -19.23
C ASP A 670 -23.37 5.47 -20.56
N ASN A 671 -22.06 5.71 -20.49
CA ASN A 671 -21.19 5.79 -21.67
C ASN A 671 -20.47 4.48 -21.99
N MET A 672 -20.53 3.47 -21.10
CA MET A 672 -19.85 2.18 -21.22
C MET A 672 -18.33 2.32 -21.42
N VAL A 673 -17.71 3.18 -20.62
CA VAL A 673 -16.26 3.46 -20.63
C VAL A 673 -15.69 3.55 -19.21
N ILE A 674 -14.37 3.43 -19.09
CA ILE A 674 -13.65 3.73 -17.85
C ILE A 674 -13.64 5.23 -17.54
N GLU A 675 -13.91 5.58 -16.28
CA GLU A 675 -13.95 6.96 -15.76
C GLU A 675 -13.24 7.07 -14.41
N ASP A 676 -12.96 8.31 -13.97
CA ASP A 676 -12.35 8.60 -12.67
C ASP A 676 -13.19 8.06 -11.50
N ALA A 677 -12.51 7.49 -10.50
CA ALA A 677 -13.14 7.00 -9.28
C ALA A 677 -13.87 8.11 -8.52
N LEU A 678 -14.97 7.77 -7.85
CA LEU A 678 -15.65 8.74 -6.99
C LEU A 678 -14.85 8.97 -5.70
N PRO A 679 -14.84 10.19 -5.14
CA PRO A 679 -14.20 10.45 -3.85
C PRO A 679 -14.70 9.48 -2.77
N ARG A 680 -13.78 8.92 -1.98
CA ARG A 680 -14.04 7.94 -0.90
C ARG A 680 -14.53 6.55 -1.35
N VAL A 681 -14.76 6.33 -2.64
CA VAL A 681 -15.02 4.99 -3.21
C VAL A 681 -13.70 4.43 -3.73
N MET A 682 -13.04 3.60 -2.92
CA MET A 682 -11.71 3.07 -3.23
C MET A 682 -11.74 2.08 -4.39
N ASN A 683 -12.67 1.13 -4.34
CA ASN A 683 -12.77 0.04 -5.31
C ASN A 683 -14.21 -0.11 -5.79
N ALA A 684 -14.47 0.24 -7.05
CA ALA A 684 -15.77 0.05 -7.67
C ALA A 684 -15.87 -1.38 -8.25
N MET A 685 -17.05 -1.98 -8.26
CA MET A 685 -17.25 -3.25 -8.96
C MET A 685 -17.27 -3.02 -10.47
N LEU A 686 -16.60 -3.89 -11.23
CA LEU A 686 -16.72 -3.92 -12.69
C LEU A 686 -17.95 -4.80 -13.03
N PRO A 687 -18.77 -4.40 -14.02
CA PRO A 687 -19.85 -5.25 -14.51
C PRO A 687 -19.35 -6.58 -15.07
N VAL A 688 -20.29 -7.48 -15.40
CA VAL A 688 -19.97 -8.75 -16.04
C VAL A 688 -19.24 -8.51 -17.37
N VAL A 689 -18.12 -9.19 -17.56
CA VAL A 689 -17.30 -9.10 -18.78
C VAL A 689 -17.38 -10.40 -19.56
N HIS A 690 -17.66 -10.30 -20.85
CA HIS A 690 -17.59 -11.41 -21.79
C HIS A 690 -16.15 -11.57 -22.29
N PHE A 691 -15.61 -12.76 -22.09
CA PHE A 691 -14.28 -13.19 -22.52
C PHE A 691 -14.45 -14.03 -23.79
N GLU A 692 -14.30 -13.39 -24.96
CA GLU A 692 -14.46 -14.01 -26.27
C GLU A 692 -13.09 -14.37 -26.87
N PRO A 693 -12.75 -15.66 -27.07
CA PRO A 693 -11.52 -16.04 -27.75
C PRO A 693 -11.58 -15.68 -29.23
N GLN A 694 -10.56 -14.99 -29.75
CA GLN A 694 -10.45 -14.60 -31.14
C GLN A 694 -9.04 -14.88 -31.68
N LEU A 695 -8.96 -15.37 -32.91
CA LEU A 695 -7.71 -15.69 -33.60
C LEU A 695 -6.99 -14.41 -34.03
N ASN A 696 -5.70 -14.30 -33.68
CA ASN A 696 -4.82 -13.18 -34.05
C ASN A 696 -5.43 -11.81 -33.73
N TYR A 697 -6.09 -11.70 -32.58
CA TYR A 697 -6.72 -10.46 -32.15
C TYR A 697 -5.68 -9.37 -31.90
N VAL A 698 -5.85 -8.23 -32.58
CA VAL A 698 -5.06 -7.02 -32.39
C VAL A 698 -5.96 -5.99 -31.71
N PRO A 699 -5.65 -5.59 -30.47
CA PRO A 699 -6.42 -4.56 -29.76
C PRO A 699 -6.40 -3.22 -30.50
N GLU A 700 -7.53 -2.50 -30.43
CA GLU A 700 -7.58 -1.12 -30.88
C GLU A 700 -6.68 -0.22 -29.99
N PRO A 701 -5.96 0.77 -30.56
CA PRO A 701 -5.05 1.62 -29.79
C PRO A 701 -5.72 2.45 -28.67
N ASP A 702 -7.02 2.71 -28.81
CA ASP A 702 -7.80 3.51 -27.86
C ASP A 702 -8.25 2.72 -26.62
N LEU A 703 -8.12 1.39 -26.65
CA LEU A 703 -8.45 0.54 -25.52
C LEU A 703 -7.37 0.63 -24.45
N TYR A 704 -7.79 0.89 -23.21
CA TYR A 704 -6.91 0.83 -22.07
C TYR A 704 -6.58 -0.62 -21.71
N HIS A 705 -5.29 -0.94 -21.73
CA HIS A 705 -4.76 -2.21 -21.25
C HIS A 705 -4.68 -2.21 -19.72
N ALA A 706 -5.74 -2.69 -19.07
CA ALA A 706 -5.87 -2.78 -17.62
C ALA A 706 -5.33 -4.13 -17.10
N PRO A 707 -4.28 -4.15 -16.27
CA PRO A 707 -3.80 -5.39 -15.68
C PRO A 707 -4.75 -5.89 -14.58
N LEU A 708 -5.12 -7.17 -14.62
CA LEU A 708 -5.89 -7.85 -13.58
C LEU A 708 -4.96 -8.59 -12.62
N TYR A 709 -5.07 -8.30 -11.32
CA TYR A 709 -4.33 -8.94 -10.24
C TYR A 709 -5.25 -9.75 -9.33
N LYS A 710 -4.71 -10.79 -8.68
CA LYS A 710 -5.46 -11.56 -7.67
C LYS A 710 -5.75 -10.73 -6.43
N THR A 711 -4.78 -9.92 -5.97
CA THR A 711 -4.85 -9.14 -4.72
C THR A 711 -4.38 -7.70 -4.93
N SER A 712 -4.75 -6.79 -4.00
CA SER A 712 -4.32 -5.39 -4.00
C SER A 712 -2.80 -5.20 -3.85
N ALA A 713 -2.06 -6.23 -3.43
CA ALA A 713 -0.59 -6.17 -3.35
C ALA A 713 0.07 -5.98 -4.73
N ARG A 714 -0.58 -6.44 -5.81
CA ARG A 714 -0.14 -6.43 -7.23
C ARG A 714 1.21 -7.12 -7.53
N ALA A 715 2.05 -7.33 -6.52
CA ALA A 715 3.31 -8.07 -6.58
C ALA A 715 3.18 -9.50 -6.04
N GLY A 716 4.12 -10.33 -6.46
CA GLY A 716 4.25 -11.76 -6.14
C GLY A 716 5.61 -12.26 -6.60
N THR A 717 5.85 -13.57 -6.51
CA THR A 717 7.06 -14.17 -7.09
C THR A 717 7.04 -14.06 -8.61
N LEU A 718 8.17 -13.69 -9.22
CA LEU A 718 8.30 -13.67 -10.68
C LEU A 718 8.34 -15.10 -11.20
N SER A 719 7.46 -15.40 -12.14
CA SER A 719 7.44 -16.68 -12.86
C SER A 719 8.53 -16.74 -13.92
N THR A 720 8.75 -17.92 -14.52
CA THR A 720 9.72 -18.12 -15.61
C THR A 720 9.44 -17.27 -16.86
N THR A 721 8.20 -16.76 -17.00
CA THR A 721 7.80 -15.84 -18.08
C THR A 721 8.04 -14.37 -17.74
N GLY A 722 8.59 -14.06 -16.54
CA GLY A 722 8.84 -12.69 -16.07
C GLY A 722 7.62 -11.98 -15.50
N HIS A 723 6.44 -12.62 -15.47
CA HIS A 723 5.25 -12.06 -14.85
C HIS A 723 5.12 -12.46 -13.38
N SER A 724 4.58 -11.56 -12.56
CA SER A 724 4.20 -11.82 -11.17
C SER A 724 3.16 -12.95 -11.06
N THR A 725 3.29 -13.84 -10.09
CA THR A 725 2.27 -14.87 -9.77
C THR A 725 0.91 -14.29 -9.37
N ASN A 726 0.87 -13.00 -9.02
CA ASN A 726 -0.33 -12.23 -8.73
C ASN A 726 -1.04 -11.73 -10.00
N PHE A 727 -0.33 -11.59 -11.12
CA PHE A 727 -0.91 -11.15 -12.40
C PHE A 727 -1.73 -12.28 -13.04
N VAL A 728 -2.95 -11.97 -13.48
CA VAL A 728 -3.89 -12.92 -14.08
C VAL A 728 -3.92 -12.77 -15.60
N VAL A 729 -4.39 -11.63 -16.10
CA VAL A 729 -4.54 -11.32 -17.53
C VAL A 729 -4.66 -9.80 -17.72
N THR A 730 -4.44 -9.31 -18.94
CA THR A 730 -4.75 -7.92 -19.31
C THR A 730 -6.16 -7.85 -19.86
N VAL A 731 -7.04 -7.09 -19.20
CA VAL A 731 -8.40 -6.81 -19.69
C VAL A 731 -8.36 -5.49 -20.44
N LEU A 732 -8.97 -5.46 -21.63
CA LEU A 732 -9.02 -4.27 -22.47
C LEU A 732 -10.33 -3.54 -22.23
N LEU A 733 -10.23 -2.29 -21.77
CA LEU A 733 -11.38 -1.47 -21.42
C LEU A 733 -11.46 -0.25 -22.35
N PRO A 734 -12.64 0.09 -22.88
CA PRO A 734 -12.82 1.30 -23.67
C PRO A 734 -12.65 2.55 -22.81
N SER A 735 -12.05 3.59 -23.38
CA SER A 735 -11.81 4.86 -22.71
C SER A 735 -11.93 6.06 -23.63
N ASN A 736 -12.44 7.16 -23.07
CA ASN A 736 -12.43 8.48 -23.70
C ASN A 736 -11.10 9.25 -23.48
N ARG A 737 -10.20 8.72 -22.63
CA ARG A 737 -8.91 9.36 -22.30
C ARG A 737 -7.76 8.48 -22.77
N HIS A 738 -6.64 9.11 -23.08
CA HIS A 738 -5.43 8.41 -23.51
C HIS A 738 -4.91 7.47 -22.42
N SER A 739 -4.40 6.29 -22.80
CA SER A 739 -3.88 5.27 -21.88
C SER A 739 -2.86 5.82 -20.85
N ASP A 740 -2.01 6.78 -21.24
CA ASP A 740 -1.06 7.44 -20.31
C ASP A 740 -1.74 8.05 -19.06
N TYR A 741 -2.98 8.49 -19.18
CA TYR A 741 -3.76 9.03 -18.06
C TYR A 741 -4.04 7.94 -17.02
N TRP A 742 -4.54 6.77 -17.46
CA TRP A 742 -4.87 5.66 -16.57
C TRP A 742 -3.63 4.98 -15.99
N ILE A 743 -2.54 4.95 -16.75
CA ILE A 743 -1.23 4.46 -16.30
C ILE A 743 -0.71 5.33 -15.15
N SER A 744 -0.75 6.66 -15.29
CA SER A 744 -0.28 7.55 -14.22
C SER A 744 -1.14 7.46 -12.96
N LYS A 745 -2.46 7.25 -13.11
CA LYS A 745 -3.41 6.98 -12.01
C LYS A 745 -3.23 5.60 -11.37
N ALA A 746 -2.41 4.72 -11.95
CA ALA A 746 -2.23 3.32 -11.55
C ALA A 746 -3.54 2.52 -11.56
N SER A 747 -4.41 2.78 -12.54
CA SER A 747 -5.65 2.04 -12.73
C SER A 747 -5.37 0.57 -13.06
N ALA A 748 -5.98 -0.33 -12.30
CA ALA A 748 -5.87 -1.77 -12.47
C ALA A 748 -7.18 -2.45 -12.07
N LEU A 749 -7.28 -3.74 -12.38
CA LEU A 749 -8.36 -4.59 -11.90
C LEU A 749 -7.85 -5.52 -10.79
N LEU A 750 -8.71 -5.80 -9.82
CA LEU A 750 -8.47 -6.72 -8.72
C LEU A 750 -9.54 -7.82 -8.71
N CYS A 751 -9.14 -9.07 -8.50
CA CYS A 751 -10.10 -10.15 -8.28
C CYS A 751 -10.73 -10.08 -6.89
N GLN A 752 -10.00 -9.62 -5.87
CA GLN A 752 -10.52 -9.55 -4.51
C GLN A 752 -10.07 -8.29 -3.78
N LEU A 753 -10.91 -7.86 -2.85
CA LEU A 753 -10.64 -6.76 -1.93
C LEU A 753 -10.06 -7.29 -0.61
N ASP A 754 -9.43 -6.39 0.15
CA ASP A 754 -8.74 -6.72 1.40
C ASP A 754 -9.70 -6.89 2.60
N ASN A 755 -10.96 -6.46 2.45
CA ASN A 755 -12.01 -6.53 3.48
C ASN A 755 -12.98 -7.68 3.27
#